data_AF-Q8MQJ8-F1
#
_entry.id   AF-Q8MQJ8-F1
#
_cell.length_a   1.000
_cell.length_b   1.000
_cell.length_c   1.000
_cell.angle_alpha   90.00
_cell.angle_beta   90.00
_cell.angle_gamma   90.00
#
_symmetry.space_group_name_H-M   'P 1'
#
loop_
_entity.id
_entity.type
_entity.pdbx_description
1 polymer ?
#
loop_
_entity_poly.entity_id
_entity_poly.type
_entity_poly.pdbx_seq_one_letter_code
_entity_poly.pdbx_strand_id
1 'polypeptide(L)'
;MATHAEKEFYHLNVSVSKALNGLEAPLKTKHARSIIIMIHKAKEAKTFWMIISRQPLMQSRFTAWKFSHLLHKVLREGHESAIRHSQSHKKMILEVGKMWGLLQDDIGCCIQAYSKLLATKLNFHDKNRMFPGTLNISFTELFIAVDRDLNYCFQLCVEIFDYLEDIIALQLTIFSSMEKYRMSSMTPQGQCRLAPIVCLIQDSNALYDLSVRLMFKLHDGVPYDVVSGHRDRFHGLFLKLKSFYNNVRPLQYFKDLITIPELPDSSPNFKSQNDFTSYVPPVVHVPQEPDPVVEDLVDTNNHELEAFSQAQQQLSMLEGIISEKEASIEELSFKLDAMQKNFDALQQSYRHDVQELQQNNTVLSNDLVLAREMCATFRMQNDDLEMQLNQNPILLQKAMEEEEKHKLSSEKFNKLKTLYTKIRDEHIQLLREQSDCNKSLNKEKQVNSQLLLETKELTNEISKIKVNVEEKEKTNLILQKQIEEHKEKIAHLEAVKNEMKEKFDDVVKQKEIQELDIISTSENLRLNCLKVEELNGNLNDTLEKLSNAESQINAKTEDIEKMLKAFEAEKALLLTQIEQQSVESKSHSEAQNAQLQEIMDNLEQKDKEFNEVKLQLSSAESQISLKALEIQNNLKAFEAEKSVLLTKIEQLGIEHKNNSEAQNAQLQLTLNNLEQNESALQQTQEIVNQLRQENASAGQRNEDLQSKLSLTEVKLTQATQQIDAVTSSYQICSTDLSELRKLVIKTVKEICNSKLSGSEQQPLDAVPNIIREMETILNKFNNASAINYVASTEGLQNVMYLGYVFIKLYDQCDVIYKTTTAIETGQEIFSKTNLLCTDICQLFQYLLNNETKEPERQKTITDIQTKLRDIEKLIEKIKASFEQKIDLDKLLEIELREMDAAIDDAASKITDLLAKAREKDNQTNLEVNGKIVDACTTLMECVKALIQKSRLLQHEIVASQKGNASANEFYRRNSQWSDGLISASKSVAKAANYLVEAANKAIESESGKNFELIVAAQEIAACTTQMVIASKVKAERNSQKLTDLTKASRSVTQATGTLVATVKDCNSQLEQQSEIELSKLTPSQIKTMEMEIHVKVLEIEQALQMQRLKLSSFRKEHYKNADY
;
A
#
# COMPACT_ATOMS: atom_id res chain seq x y z
N MET A 1 -16.06 1.48 32.87
CA MET A 1 -14.93 2.40 33.15
C MET A 1 -13.82 2.05 32.18
N ALA A 2 -13.34 2.99 31.36
CA ALA A 2 -12.19 2.72 30.51
C ALA A 2 -10.96 2.44 31.38
N THR A 3 -10.21 1.39 31.05
CA THR A 3 -8.95 1.05 31.74
C THR A 3 -7.93 2.19 31.55
N HIS A 4 -6.96 2.31 32.46
CA HIS A 4 -5.90 3.31 32.33
C HIS A 4 -5.16 3.18 30.98
N ALA A 5 -4.93 1.95 30.53
CA ALA A 5 -4.32 1.66 29.23
C ALA A 5 -5.14 2.17 28.03
N GLU A 6 -6.47 2.03 28.07
CA GLU A 6 -7.36 2.55 27.01
C GLU A 6 -7.34 4.09 26.94
N LYS A 7 -7.28 4.76 28.10
CA LYS A 7 -7.16 6.23 28.16
C LYS A 7 -5.84 6.70 27.54
N GLU A 8 -4.72 6.06 27.90
CA GLU A 8 -3.41 6.37 27.32
C GLU A 8 -3.36 6.12 25.82
N PHE A 9 -3.94 5.00 25.36
CA PHE A 9 -4.07 4.71 23.94
C PHE A 9 -4.85 5.81 23.19
N TYR A 10 -5.99 6.23 23.74
CA TYR A 10 -6.80 7.31 23.18
C TYR A 10 -6.05 8.64 23.11
N HIS A 11 -5.39 9.04 24.21
CA HIS A 11 -4.62 10.29 24.26
C HIS A 11 -3.43 10.28 23.30
N LEU A 12 -2.76 9.14 23.13
CA LEU A 12 -1.69 8.96 22.15
C LEU A 12 -2.24 9.09 20.73
N ASN A 13 -3.37 8.45 20.41
CA ASN A 13 -4.01 8.52 19.10
C ASN A 13 -4.44 9.96 18.73
N VAL A 14 -5.04 10.69 19.67
CA VAL A 14 -5.39 12.11 19.48
C VAL A 14 -4.14 12.96 19.23
N SER A 15 -3.06 12.73 19.98
CA SER A 15 -1.81 13.47 19.81
C SER A 15 -1.16 13.19 18.46
N VAL A 16 -1.10 11.93 18.04
CA VAL A 16 -0.58 11.52 16.72
C VAL A 16 -1.43 12.14 15.59
N SER A 17 -2.75 12.05 15.67
CA SER A 17 -3.65 12.59 14.63
C SER A 17 -3.55 14.11 14.50
N LYS A 18 -3.40 14.83 15.63
CA LYS A 18 -3.19 16.29 15.62
C LYS A 18 -1.80 16.68 15.09
N ALA A 19 -0.77 15.88 15.38
CA ALA A 19 0.58 16.08 14.88
C ALA A 19 0.67 15.84 13.35
N LEU A 20 0.00 14.79 12.85
CA LEU A 20 0.08 14.30 11.46
C LEU A 20 -1.09 14.72 10.56
N ASN A 21 -1.72 15.86 10.87
CA ASN A 21 -2.78 16.43 10.03
C ASN A 21 -2.30 16.69 8.57
N GLY A 22 -3.20 16.75 7.59
CA GLY A 22 -2.82 16.92 6.18
C GLY A 22 -2.42 18.32 5.73
N LEU A 23 -2.38 19.32 6.63
CA LEU A 23 -2.12 20.72 6.28
C LEU A 23 -0.61 21.02 6.15
N GLU A 24 -0.23 21.88 5.19
CA GLU A 24 1.13 22.43 5.05
C GLU A 24 1.40 23.49 6.13
N ALA A 25 1.54 23.03 7.36
CA ALA A 25 1.84 23.82 8.55
C ALA A 25 2.85 23.06 9.42
N PRO A 26 3.66 23.74 10.24
CA PRO A 26 4.67 23.09 11.06
C PRO A 26 4.07 22.04 12.01
N LEU A 27 4.88 21.02 12.33
CA LEU A 27 4.54 20.00 13.32
C LEU A 27 4.25 20.69 14.66
N LYS A 28 3.07 20.45 15.24
CA LYS A 28 2.68 21.04 16.52
C LYS A 28 3.54 20.48 17.65
N THR A 29 4.46 21.29 18.18
CA THR A 29 5.46 20.92 19.20
C THR A 29 4.84 20.28 20.43
N LYS A 30 3.75 20.86 20.97
CA LYS A 30 2.98 20.30 22.09
C LYS A 30 2.56 18.84 21.89
N HIS A 31 2.08 18.48 20.71
CA HIS A 31 1.62 17.11 20.43
C HIS A 31 2.79 16.15 20.21
N ALA A 32 3.87 16.61 19.55
CA ALA A 32 5.10 15.84 19.44
C ALA A 32 5.71 15.52 20.82
N ARG A 33 5.79 16.53 21.72
CA ARG A 33 6.26 16.35 23.10
C ARG A 33 5.38 15.39 23.88
N SER A 34 4.05 15.51 23.78
CA SER A 34 3.11 14.56 24.40
C SER A 34 3.35 13.11 23.97
N ILE A 35 3.63 12.87 22.68
CA ILE A 35 3.91 11.53 22.15
C ILE A 35 5.22 10.98 22.75
N ILE A 36 6.27 11.79 22.81
CA ILE A 36 7.58 11.41 23.37
C ILE A 36 7.46 11.07 24.86
N ILE A 37 6.73 11.88 25.62
CA ILE A 37 6.44 11.62 27.05
C ILE A 37 5.68 10.30 27.23
N MET A 38 4.67 10.03 26.40
CA MET A 38 3.91 8.77 26.47
C MET A 38 4.77 7.55 26.13
N ILE A 39 5.70 7.65 25.18
CA ILE A 39 6.65 6.57 24.87
C ILE A 39 7.60 6.31 26.04
N HIS A 40 8.08 7.36 26.71
CA HIS A 40 8.88 7.22 27.94
C HIS A 40 8.08 6.56 29.06
N LYS A 41 6.84 7.01 29.30
CA LYS A 41 5.97 6.44 30.33
C LYS A 41 5.67 4.95 30.08
N ALA A 42 5.40 4.58 28.83
CA ALA A 42 5.14 3.20 28.43
C ALA A 42 6.42 2.33 28.36
N LYS A 43 7.61 2.94 28.29
CA LYS A 43 8.90 2.29 28.01
C LYS A 43 8.94 1.48 26.71
N GLU A 44 7.97 1.68 25.81
CA GLU A 44 7.91 1.07 24.49
C GLU A 44 7.24 1.95 23.43
N ALA A 45 7.72 1.85 22.18
CA ALA A 45 7.11 2.54 21.03
C ALA A 45 6.13 1.67 20.20
N LYS A 46 5.72 0.49 20.68
CA LYS A 46 4.84 -0.41 19.90
C LYS A 46 3.48 0.22 19.61
N THR A 47 2.87 0.82 20.64
CA THR A 47 1.59 1.52 20.52
C THR A 47 1.66 2.71 19.57
N PHE A 48 2.78 3.43 19.58
CA PHE A 48 3.05 4.50 18.61
C PHE A 48 3.03 3.95 17.17
N TRP A 49 3.77 2.87 16.89
CA TRP A 49 3.82 2.25 15.57
C TRP A 49 2.47 1.65 15.12
N MET A 50 1.69 1.09 16.05
CA MET A 50 0.33 0.61 15.78
C MET A 50 -0.60 1.74 15.29
N ILE A 51 -0.46 2.94 15.85
CA ILE A 51 -1.24 4.11 15.44
C ILE A 51 -0.70 4.69 14.13
N ILE A 52 0.62 4.83 13.98
CA ILE A 52 1.27 5.33 12.76
C ILE A 52 0.89 4.50 11.53
N SER A 53 0.83 3.18 11.66
CA SER A 53 0.47 2.27 10.55
C SER A 53 -0.95 2.50 10.03
N ARG A 54 -1.80 3.21 10.78
CA ARG A 54 -3.18 3.57 10.40
C ARG A 54 -3.31 5.02 9.90
N GLN A 55 -2.24 5.81 9.96
CA GLN A 55 -2.26 7.20 9.48
C GLN A 55 -2.17 7.26 7.96
N PRO A 56 -2.73 8.29 7.31
CA PRO A 56 -2.80 8.39 5.86
C PRO A 56 -1.47 8.83 5.21
N LEU A 57 -0.38 8.12 5.51
CA LEU A 57 0.98 8.44 5.06
C LEU A 57 1.13 8.33 3.53
N MET A 58 0.32 7.50 2.89
CA MET A 58 0.34 7.32 1.43
C MET A 58 -0.62 8.26 0.70
N GLN A 59 -1.62 8.84 1.38
CA GLN A 59 -2.59 9.74 0.75
C GLN A 59 -2.21 11.23 0.87
N SER A 60 -1.43 11.61 1.89
CA SER A 60 -1.09 13.01 2.16
C SER A 60 0.42 13.21 2.28
N ARG A 61 0.99 13.97 1.32
CA ARG A 61 2.42 14.33 1.30
C ARG A 61 2.87 15.05 2.56
N PHE A 62 2.04 15.94 3.10
CA PHE A 62 2.37 16.70 4.32
C PHE A 62 2.21 15.85 5.59
N THR A 63 1.34 14.84 5.56
CA THR A 63 1.26 13.83 6.62
C THR A 63 2.53 12.96 6.62
N ALA A 64 3.01 12.52 5.45
CA ALA A 64 4.28 11.79 5.31
C ALA A 64 5.51 12.64 5.71
N TRP A 65 5.54 13.91 5.30
CA TRP A 65 6.60 14.86 5.68
C TRP A 65 6.67 15.06 7.19
N LYS A 66 5.52 15.36 7.83
CA LYS A 66 5.44 15.53 9.28
C LYS A 66 5.66 14.22 10.04
N PHE A 67 5.31 13.08 9.46
CA PHE A 67 5.64 11.78 10.03
C PHE A 67 7.15 11.58 10.08
N SER A 68 7.87 11.90 9.00
CA SER A 68 9.33 11.79 8.97
C SER A 68 9.97 12.68 10.03
N HIS A 69 9.47 13.91 10.19
CA HIS A 69 9.91 14.82 11.24
C HIS A 69 9.60 14.29 12.65
N LEU A 70 8.37 13.86 12.91
CA LEU A 70 7.95 13.32 14.19
C LEU A 70 8.76 12.07 14.56
N LEU A 71 8.97 11.16 13.61
CA LEU A 71 9.75 9.96 13.83
C LEU A 71 11.21 10.32 14.15
N HIS A 72 11.80 11.30 13.46
CA HIS A 72 13.15 11.76 13.78
C HIS A 72 13.25 12.23 15.24
N LYS A 73 12.27 13.02 15.70
CA LYS A 73 12.20 13.45 17.11
C LYS A 73 12.03 12.27 18.06
N VAL A 74 11.15 11.31 17.75
CA VAL A 74 10.92 10.11 18.58
C VAL A 74 12.18 9.25 18.70
N LEU A 75 12.92 9.04 17.60
CA LEU A 75 14.17 8.28 17.61
C LEU A 75 15.28 8.99 18.39
N ARG A 76 15.23 10.33 18.47
CA ARG A 76 16.24 11.15 19.14
C ARG A 76 15.96 11.34 20.64
N GLU A 77 14.71 11.64 20.98
CA GLU A 77 14.30 12.10 22.32
C GLU A 77 13.44 11.08 23.09
N GLY A 78 12.96 10.02 22.43
CA GLY A 78 12.16 8.96 23.05
C GLY A 78 12.98 7.97 23.88
N HIS A 79 12.28 7.02 24.51
CA HIS A 79 12.92 5.91 25.22
C HIS A 79 13.80 5.07 24.29
N GLU A 80 14.88 4.47 24.80
CA GLU A 80 15.83 3.64 24.01
C GLU A 80 15.16 2.50 23.21
N SER A 81 14.02 2.00 23.70
CA SER A 81 13.21 0.99 23.01
C SER A 81 12.57 1.51 21.72
N ALA A 82 12.42 2.83 21.54
CA ALA A 82 11.89 3.42 20.32
C ALA A 82 12.76 3.09 19.10
N ILE A 83 14.09 3.14 19.25
CA ILE A 83 15.02 2.75 18.18
C ILE A 83 14.85 1.26 17.86
N ARG A 84 14.89 0.41 18.89
CA ARG A 84 14.73 -1.06 18.73
C ARG A 84 13.42 -1.43 18.05
N HIS A 85 12.29 -0.89 18.50
CA HIS A 85 10.97 -1.18 17.94
C HIS A 85 10.75 -0.57 16.55
N SER A 86 11.52 0.45 16.18
CA SER A 86 11.46 1.05 14.84
C SER A 86 12.20 0.23 13.78
N GLN A 87 13.10 -0.69 14.17
CA GLN A 87 13.86 -1.53 13.23
C GLN A 87 12.94 -2.36 12.31
N SER A 88 11.86 -2.92 12.85
CA SER A 88 10.88 -3.72 12.08
C SER A 88 10.11 -2.90 11.04
N HIS A 89 10.11 -1.57 11.14
CA HIS A 89 9.37 -0.67 10.27
C HIS A 89 10.26 0.00 9.19
N LYS A 90 11.56 -0.32 9.13
CA LYS A 90 12.52 0.24 8.17
C LYS A 90 12.06 0.12 6.71
N LYS A 91 11.48 -1.03 6.32
CA LYS A 91 10.95 -1.26 4.97
C LYS A 91 9.81 -0.30 4.64
N MET A 92 8.86 -0.12 5.56
CA MET A 92 7.73 0.78 5.41
C MET A 92 8.18 2.24 5.28
N ILE A 93 9.16 2.68 6.08
CA ILE A 93 9.75 4.03 5.97
C ILE A 93 10.33 4.24 4.56
N LEU A 94 11.12 3.30 4.05
CA LEU A 94 11.71 3.40 2.71
C LEU A 94 10.66 3.35 1.59
N GLU A 95 9.57 2.60 1.75
CA GLU A 95 8.46 2.55 0.80
C GLU A 95 7.70 3.88 0.72
N VAL A 96 7.43 4.54 1.86
CA VAL A 96 6.86 5.90 1.90
C VAL A 96 7.77 6.86 1.12
N GLY A 97 9.08 6.80 1.37
CA GLY A 97 10.07 7.61 0.65
C GLY A 97 10.10 7.36 -0.86
N LYS A 98 10.12 6.10 -1.28
CA LYS A 98 10.12 5.71 -2.71
C LYS A 98 8.85 6.19 -3.42
N MET A 99 7.69 6.02 -2.80
CA MET A 99 6.41 6.40 -3.40
C MET A 99 6.33 7.90 -3.66
N TRP A 100 6.63 8.73 -2.66
CA TRP A 100 6.59 10.18 -2.83
C TRP A 100 7.73 10.69 -3.75
N GLY A 101 8.90 10.03 -3.75
CA GLY A 101 10.00 10.34 -4.66
C GLY A 101 9.69 10.10 -6.15
N LEU A 102 8.81 9.13 -6.47
CA LEU A 102 8.41 8.85 -7.86
C LEU A 102 7.61 9.99 -8.50
N LEU A 103 6.93 10.83 -7.71
CA LEU A 103 6.18 11.97 -8.23
C LEU A 103 7.10 13.10 -8.73
N GLN A 104 8.40 13.05 -8.38
CA GLN A 104 9.42 14.05 -8.73
C GLN A 104 9.01 15.51 -8.41
N ASP A 105 8.12 15.69 -7.43
CA ASP A 105 7.79 17.01 -6.89
C ASP A 105 8.72 17.36 -5.72
N ASP A 106 8.87 18.66 -5.43
CA ASP A 106 9.96 19.12 -4.56
C ASP A 106 9.85 18.58 -3.14
N ILE A 107 8.63 18.49 -2.60
CA ILE A 107 8.41 17.90 -1.28
C ILE A 107 8.51 16.36 -1.31
N GLY A 108 8.14 15.69 -2.41
CA GLY A 108 8.33 14.26 -2.57
C GLY A 108 9.80 13.87 -2.58
N CYS A 109 10.66 14.67 -3.23
CA CYS A 109 12.11 14.54 -3.14
C CYS A 109 12.61 14.72 -1.70
N CYS A 110 12.09 15.71 -0.96
CA CYS A 110 12.41 15.88 0.46
C CYS A 110 12.01 14.64 1.29
N ILE A 111 10.82 14.08 1.06
CA ILE A 111 10.33 12.88 1.77
C ILE A 111 11.20 11.67 1.45
N GLN A 112 11.62 11.50 0.21
CA GLN A 112 12.53 10.42 -0.21
C GLN A 112 13.88 10.53 0.50
N ALA A 113 14.51 11.72 0.46
CA ALA A 113 15.77 11.98 1.14
C ALA A 113 15.66 11.78 2.66
N TYR A 114 14.54 12.21 3.26
CA TYR A 114 14.34 12.08 4.71
C TYR A 114 14.09 10.63 5.13
N SER A 115 13.35 9.87 4.34
CA SER A 115 13.13 8.44 4.58
C SER A 115 14.44 7.64 4.49
N LYS A 116 15.33 8.01 3.56
CA LYS A 116 16.68 7.44 3.47
C LYS A 116 17.49 7.76 4.74
N LEU A 117 17.52 9.02 5.16
CA LEU A 117 18.22 9.46 6.39
C LEU A 117 17.73 8.70 7.63
N LEU A 118 16.42 8.52 7.80
CA LEU A 118 15.84 7.78 8.92
C LEU A 118 16.26 6.30 8.89
N ALA A 119 16.32 5.68 7.71
CA ALA A 119 16.83 4.33 7.57
C ALA A 119 18.33 4.23 7.90
N THR A 120 19.12 5.23 7.50
CA THR A 120 20.55 5.35 7.85
C THR A 120 20.73 5.47 9.37
N LYS A 121 19.94 6.32 10.04
CA LYS A 121 19.92 6.42 11.52
C LYS A 121 19.61 5.07 12.17
N LEU A 122 18.59 4.35 11.70
CA LEU A 122 18.25 3.03 12.23
C LEU A 122 19.36 2.00 12.01
N ASN A 123 19.97 1.96 10.82
CA ASN A 123 21.09 1.07 10.53
C ASN A 123 22.31 1.39 11.41
N PHE A 124 22.61 2.67 11.62
CA PHE A 124 23.71 3.11 12.50
C PHE A 124 23.51 2.58 13.93
N HIS A 125 22.32 2.72 14.51
CA HIS A 125 22.05 2.24 15.87
C HIS A 125 21.91 0.71 15.99
N ASP A 126 21.56 0.01 14.91
CA ASP A 126 21.53 -1.46 14.91
C ASP A 126 22.95 -2.03 15.07
N LYS A 127 23.90 -1.44 14.33
CA LYS A 127 25.32 -1.78 14.38
C LYS A 127 26.01 -1.23 15.63
N ASN A 128 25.68 -0.02 16.04
CA ASN A 128 26.37 0.73 17.11
C ASN A 128 25.42 0.99 18.30
N ARG A 129 24.99 -0.08 18.96
CA ARG A 129 23.97 -0.06 20.04
C ARG A 129 24.34 0.78 21.27
N MET A 130 25.62 1.09 21.45
CA MET A 130 26.12 1.93 22.54
C MET A 130 25.76 3.42 22.40
N PHE A 131 25.45 3.89 21.19
CA PHE A 131 25.12 5.29 20.98
C PHE A 131 23.65 5.56 21.33
N PRO A 132 23.38 6.54 22.21
CA PRO A 132 22.00 6.97 22.49
C PRO A 132 21.41 7.68 21.26
N GLY A 133 20.08 7.76 21.18
CA GLY A 133 19.39 8.42 20.05
C GLY A 133 19.77 9.88 19.83
N THR A 134 20.21 10.56 20.90
CA THR A 134 20.74 11.94 20.89
C THR A 134 22.14 12.07 20.31
N LEU A 135 22.85 10.94 20.12
CA LEU A 135 24.23 10.82 19.64
C LEU A 135 25.30 11.43 20.56
N ASN A 136 24.90 11.96 21.72
CA ASN A 136 25.82 12.48 22.73
C ASN A 136 26.31 11.34 23.63
N ILE A 137 27.57 10.94 23.46
CA ILE A 137 28.25 9.92 24.28
C ILE A 137 29.46 10.57 24.96
N SER A 138 29.79 10.15 26.19
CA SER A 138 30.97 10.68 26.86
C SER A 138 32.25 10.20 26.18
N PHE A 139 33.31 11.01 26.26
CA PHE A 139 34.61 10.66 25.68
C PHE A 139 35.14 9.34 26.25
N THR A 140 34.96 9.12 27.55
CA THR A 140 35.40 7.90 28.22
C THR A 140 34.70 6.67 27.65
N GLU A 141 33.38 6.70 27.47
CA GLU A 141 32.61 5.58 26.91
C GLU A 141 32.96 5.31 25.45
N LEU A 142 33.13 6.37 24.64
CA LEU A 142 33.55 6.25 23.25
C LEU A 142 34.91 5.54 23.14
N PHE A 143 35.89 5.96 23.94
CA PHE A 143 37.21 5.37 23.90
C PHE A 143 37.22 3.95 24.45
N ILE A 144 36.46 3.62 25.49
CA ILE A 144 36.35 2.23 25.98
C ILE A 144 35.89 1.26 24.88
N ALA A 145 34.96 1.70 24.02
CA ALA A 145 34.49 0.88 22.91
C ALA A 145 35.51 0.77 21.77
N VAL A 146 36.20 1.87 21.47
CA VAL A 146 37.13 1.98 20.33
C VAL A 146 38.51 1.40 20.63
N ASP A 147 39.00 1.48 21.88
CA ASP A 147 40.36 1.07 22.25
C ASP A 147 40.61 -0.43 22.03
N ARG A 148 39.54 -1.22 21.92
CA ARG A 148 39.62 -2.67 21.70
C ARG A 148 39.84 -3.05 20.23
N ASP A 149 39.50 -2.18 19.28
CA ASP A 149 39.57 -2.50 17.85
C ASP A 149 39.67 -1.23 16.97
N LEU A 150 40.85 -1.00 16.38
CA LEU A 150 41.06 0.08 15.42
C LEU A 150 40.26 -0.10 14.11
N ASN A 151 39.94 -1.32 13.72
CA ASN A 151 39.09 -1.56 12.53
C ASN A 151 37.66 -1.11 12.81
N TYR A 152 37.18 -1.29 14.03
CA TYR A 152 35.89 -0.76 14.47
C TYR A 152 35.89 0.77 14.42
N CYS A 153 36.97 1.43 14.88
CA CYS A 153 37.14 2.89 14.75
C CYS A 153 37.03 3.36 13.28
N PHE A 154 37.75 2.66 12.40
CA PHE A 154 37.82 2.96 10.97
C PHE A 154 36.43 2.84 10.33
N GLN A 155 35.74 1.72 10.57
CA GLN A 155 34.39 1.48 10.06
C GLN A 155 33.37 2.45 10.66
N LEU A 156 33.47 2.78 11.95
CA LEU A 156 32.59 3.74 12.60
C LEU A 156 32.72 5.15 11.99
N CYS A 157 33.93 5.58 11.62
CA CYS A 157 34.13 6.84 10.89
C CYS A 157 33.40 6.83 9.55
N VAL A 158 33.50 5.74 8.77
CA VAL A 158 32.77 5.60 7.50
C VAL A 158 31.27 5.72 7.71
N GLU A 159 30.72 5.06 8.72
CA GLU A 159 29.29 5.09 9.02
C GLU A 159 28.81 6.48 9.48
N ILE A 160 29.62 7.19 10.27
CA ILE A 160 29.34 8.59 10.66
C ILE A 160 29.38 9.51 9.44
N PHE A 161 30.33 9.30 8.52
CA PHE A 161 30.43 10.09 7.28
C PHE A 161 29.24 9.84 6.35
N ASP A 162 28.81 8.58 6.17
CA ASP A 162 27.60 8.24 5.41
C ASP A 162 26.35 8.94 6.00
N TYR A 163 26.24 8.96 7.33
CA TYR A 163 25.15 9.63 8.03
C TYR A 163 25.19 11.15 7.82
N LEU A 164 26.36 11.78 7.95
CA LEU A 164 26.53 13.22 7.67
C LEU A 164 26.19 13.57 6.21
N GLU A 165 26.56 12.72 5.25
CA GLU A 165 26.22 12.91 3.83
C GLU A 165 24.71 12.88 3.59
N ASP A 166 23.98 11.96 4.22
CA ASP A 166 22.52 11.90 4.11
C ASP A 166 21.84 13.12 4.77
N ILE A 167 22.39 13.64 5.88
CA ILE A 167 21.93 14.91 6.49
C ILE A 167 22.11 16.07 5.51
N ILE A 168 23.28 16.17 4.90
CA ILE A 168 23.61 17.22 3.93
C ILE A 168 22.73 17.10 2.67
N ALA A 169 22.46 15.88 2.18
CA ALA A 169 21.60 15.66 1.03
C ALA A 169 20.15 16.11 1.29
N LEU A 170 19.62 15.82 2.49
CA LEU A 170 18.29 16.26 2.88
C LEU A 170 18.21 17.79 2.99
N GLN A 171 19.18 18.46 3.64
CA GLN A 171 19.13 19.92 3.77
C GLN A 171 19.25 20.64 2.41
N LEU A 172 20.07 20.13 1.48
CA LEU A 172 20.12 20.67 0.11
C LEU A 172 18.76 20.58 -0.56
N THR A 173 18.09 19.42 -0.45
CA THR A 173 16.78 19.20 -1.05
C THR A 173 15.71 20.11 -0.45
N ILE A 174 15.74 20.32 0.88
CA ILE A 174 14.86 21.28 1.56
C ILE A 174 15.11 22.70 1.04
N PHE A 175 16.36 23.15 0.95
CA PHE A 175 16.68 24.49 0.47
C PHE A 175 16.32 24.68 -1.00
N SER A 176 16.61 23.73 -1.89
CA SER A 176 16.16 23.77 -3.28
C SER A 176 14.64 23.87 -3.37
N SER A 177 13.91 23.15 -2.51
CA SER A 177 12.44 23.25 -2.45
C SER A 177 11.95 24.63 -1.97
N MET A 178 12.72 25.35 -1.17
CA MET A 178 12.39 26.68 -0.66
C MET A 178 12.71 27.77 -1.69
N GLU A 179 13.88 27.68 -2.31
CA GLU A 179 14.38 28.62 -3.33
C GLU A 179 13.49 28.61 -4.58
N LYS A 180 13.12 27.42 -5.06
CA LYS A 180 12.28 27.26 -6.25
C LYS A 180 10.94 27.98 -6.17
N TYR A 181 10.37 28.13 -4.97
CA TYR A 181 9.10 28.83 -4.75
C TYR A 181 9.23 30.19 -4.05
N ARG A 182 10.48 30.66 -3.86
CA ARG A 182 10.84 31.86 -3.09
C ARG A 182 10.05 31.96 -1.78
N MET A 183 10.02 30.86 -1.03
CA MET A 183 9.18 30.76 0.15
C MET A 183 9.86 31.46 1.34
N SER A 184 9.11 32.29 2.06
CA SER A 184 9.65 32.96 3.25
C SER A 184 9.73 32.00 4.44
N SER A 185 10.85 32.05 5.18
CA SER A 185 11.05 31.28 6.42
C SER A 185 10.03 31.60 7.51
N MET A 186 9.34 32.75 7.41
CA MET A 186 8.34 33.20 8.37
C MET A 186 6.92 32.75 8.05
N THR A 187 6.67 32.16 6.88
CA THR A 187 5.34 31.64 6.50
C THR A 187 5.10 30.26 7.09
N PRO A 188 3.86 29.87 7.44
CA PRO A 188 3.56 28.52 7.94
C PRO A 188 4.05 27.40 6.99
N GLN A 189 3.98 27.63 5.68
CA GLN A 189 4.46 26.69 4.66
C GLN A 189 5.99 26.59 4.66
N GLY A 190 6.69 27.73 4.73
CA GLY A 190 8.15 27.76 4.89
C GLY A 190 8.59 27.09 6.18
N GLN A 191 7.93 27.38 7.30
CA GLN A 191 8.18 26.75 8.60
C GLN A 191 7.90 25.24 8.57
N CYS A 192 6.88 24.78 7.84
CA CYS A 192 6.60 23.36 7.67
C CYS A 192 7.80 22.62 7.05
N ARG A 193 8.46 23.21 6.05
CA ARG A 193 9.62 22.64 5.36
C ARG A 193 10.92 22.83 6.14
N LEU A 194 11.08 23.96 6.83
CA LEU A 194 12.30 24.29 7.58
C LEU A 194 12.35 23.61 8.96
N ALA A 195 11.22 23.31 9.60
CA ALA A 195 11.20 22.77 10.97
C ALA A 195 12.10 21.53 11.20
N PRO A 196 12.21 20.55 10.28
CA PRO A 196 13.10 19.41 10.45
C PRO A 196 14.59 19.75 10.56
N ILE A 197 15.02 20.93 10.05
CA ILE A 197 16.43 21.39 10.11
C ILE A 197 16.92 21.46 11.56
N VAL A 198 16.04 21.71 12.54
CA VAL A 198 16.42 21.69 13.97
C VAL A 198 17.02 20.33 14.35
N CYS A 199 16.36 19.23 14.01
CA CYS A 199 16.88 17.88 14.25
C CYS A 199 18.15 17.59 13.44
N LEU A 200 18.23 18.12 12.21
CA LEU A 200 19.42 17.96 11.36
C LEU A 200 20.65 18.63 11.99
N ILE A 201 20.51 19.86 12.51
CA ILE A 201 21.61 20.59 13.19
C ILE A 201 22.03 19.85 14.46
N GLN A 202 21.06 19.38 15.24
CA GLN A 202 21.36 18.65 16.47
C GLN A 202 22.14 17.36 16.20
N ASP A 203 21.74 16.57 15.21
CA ASP A 203 22.42 15.33 14.86
C ASP A 203 23.76 15.59 14.16
N SER A 204 23.83 16.55 13.22
CA SER A 204 25.08 16.87 12.53
C SER A 204 26.15 17.43 13.45
N ASN A 205 25.77 18.19 14.48
CA ASN A 205 26.72 18.71 15.46
C ASN A 205 27.34 17.60 16.31
N ALA A 206 26.51 16.66 16.79
CA ALA A 206 27.00 15.52 17.56
C ALA A 206 27.89 14.61 16.69
N LEU A 207 27.49 14.33 15.45
CA LEU A 207 28.27 13.52 14.51
C LEU A 207 29.59 14.19 14.11
N TYR A 208 29.61 15.52 13.97
CA TYR A 208 30.85 16.27 13.75
C TYR A 208 31.81 16.14 14.92
N ASP A 209 31.33 16.29 16.15
CA ASP A 209 32.15 16.14 17.36
C ASP A 209 32.77 14.73 17.45
N LEU A 210 31.96 13.70 17.19
CA LEU A 210 32.43 12.31 17.13
C LEU A 210 33.46 12.11 16.02
N SER A 211 33.22 12.67 14.83
CA SER A 211 34.12 12.58 13.69
C SER A 211 35.51 13.14 14.03
N VAL A 212 35.59 14.33 14.62
CA VAL A 212 36.87 14.95 14.99
C VAL A 212 37.64 14.05 15.97
N ARG A 213 36.96 13.57 17.03
CA ARG A 213 37.59 12.74 18.07
C ARG A 213 38.09 11.40 17.53
N LEU A 214 37.29 10.73 16.70
CA LEU A 214 37.68 9.46 16.09
C LEU A 214 38.82 9.63 15.08
N MET A 215 38.81 10.73 14.31
CA MET A 215 39.89 11.02 13.36
C MET A 215 41.24 11.21 14.05
N PHE A 216 41.31 11.91 15.20
CA PHE A 216 42.54 11.99 15.99
C PHE A 216 42.97 10.60 16.50
N LYS A 217 42.04 9.78 16.99
CA LYS A 217 42.34 8.42 17.46
C LYS A 217 42.84 7.50 16.34
N LEU A 218 42.31 7.61 15.11
CA LEU A 218 42.82 6.88 13.95
C LEU A 218 44.25 7.28 13.61
N HIS A 219 44.55 8.59 13.70
CA HIS A 219 45.90 9.10 13.46
C HIS A 219 46.93 8.66 14.51
N ASP A 220 46.49 8.29 15.72
CA ASP A 220 47.37 7.74 16.76
C ASP A 220 47.77 6.27 16.50
N GLY A 221 46.97 5.49 15.76
CA GLY A 221 47.19 4.03 15.63
C GLY A 221 47.25 3.47 14.20
N VAL A 222 46.96 4.27 13.16
CA VAL A 222 46.98 3.84 11.76
C VAL A 222 48.00 4.67 10.96
N PRO A 223 48.80 4.04 10.06
CA PRO A 223 49.72 4.75 9.17
C PRO A 223 49.04 5.88 8.37
N TYR A 224 49.79 6.96 8.17
CA TYR A 224 49.26 8.22 7.63
C TYR A 224 48.63 8.09 6.24
N ASP A 225 49.18 7.23 5.39
CA ASP A 225 48.73 6.93 4.03
C ASP A 225 47.37 6.22 3.99
N VAL A 226 47.10 5.30 4.92
CA VAL A 226 45.86 4.52 4.97
C VAL A 226 44.64 5.39 5.31
N VAL A 227 44.82 6.43 6.12
CA VAL A 227 43.73 7.35 6.55
C VAL A 227 43.54 8.52 5.57
N SER A 228 44.21 8.53 4.41
CA SER A 228 44.10 9.60 3.40
C SER A 228 42.66 9.84 2.94
N GLY A 229 41.97 8.80 2.50
CA GLY A 229 40.57 8.91 2.05
C GLY A 229 39.60 9.39 3.13
N HIS A 230 39.88 9.08 4.41
CA HIS A 230 39.08 9.56 5.54
C HIS A 230 39.26 11.06 5.75
N ARG A 231 40.50 11.57 5.64
CA ARG A 231 40.77 13.01 5.73
C ARG A 231 40.09 13.78 4.60
N ASP A 232 40.18 13.29 3.37
CA ASP A 232 39.59 13.95 2.21
C ASP A 232 38.06 14.00 2.33
N ARG A 233 37.44 12.89 2.75
CA ARG A 233 36.01 12.80 3.00
C ARG A 233 35.56 13.71 4.15
N PHE A 234 36.29 13.71 5.26
CA PHE A 234 36.04 14.63 6.38
C PHE A 234 36.14 16.08 5.95
N HIS A 235 37.17 16.45 5.17
CA HIS A 235 37.35 17.82 4.68
C HIS A 235 36.17 18.26 3.80
N GLY A 236 35.73 17.40 2.87
CA GLY A 236 34.55 17.66 2.05
C GLY A 236 33.26 17.81 2.88
N LEU A 237 33.09 16.99 3.91
CA LEU A 237 31.97 17.08 4.86
C LEU A 237 32.01 18.37 5.68
N PHE A 238 33.18 18.75 6.19
CA PHE A 238 33.38 19.98 6.96
C PHE A 238 32.96 21.23 6.18
N LEU A 239 33.38 21.35 4.91
CA LEU A 239 33.02 22.49 4.06
C LEU A 239 31.51 22.56 3.80
N LYS A 240 30.89 21.42 3.50
CA LYS A 240 29.43 21.33 3.29
C LYS A 240 28.65 21.64 4.56
N LEU A 241 29.13 21.18 5.72
CA LEU A 241 28.48 21.43 7.01
C LEU A 241 28.61 22.90 7.44
N LYS A 242 29.77 23.52 7.20
CA LYS A 242 29.96 24.96 7.40
C LYS A 242 29.01 25.77 6.52
N SER A 243 28.87 25.41 5.25
CA SER A 243 27.90 26.03 4.34
C SER A 243 26.46 25.85 4.83
N PHE A 244 26.09 24.64 5.30
CA PHE A 244 24.76 24.38 5.87
C PHE A 244 24.46 25.33 7.04
N TYR A 245 25.32 25.42 8.06
CA TYR A 245 25.08 26.30 9.20
C TYR A 245 25.03 27.78 8.82
N ASN A 246 25.91 28.21 7.90
CA ASN A 246 25.91 29.59 7.40
C ASN A 246 24.65 29.93 6.60
N ASN A 247 24.06 28.98 5.89
CA ASN A 247 22.79 29.17 5.16
C ASN A 247 21.58 29.23 6.09
N VAL A 248 21.62 28.53 7.24
CA VAL A 248 20.55 28.57 8.24
C VAL A 248 20.62 29.84 9.11
N ARG A 249 21.83 30.29 9.48
CA ARG A 249 22.05 31.44 10.38
C ARG A 249 21.26 32.72 10.05
N PRO A 250 21.13 33.16 8.77
CA PRO A 250 20.37 34.37 8.44
C PRO A 250 18.84 34.18 8.50
N LEU A 251 18.33 32.95 8.62
CA LEU A 251 16.89 32.67 8.58
C LEU A 251 16.24 33.00 9.92
N GLN A 252 15.35 34.00 9.91
CA GLN A 252 14.68 34.52 11.11
C GLN A 252 13.93 33.45 11.92
N TYR A 253 13.41 32.41 11.28
CA TYR A 253 12.68 31.33 11.95
C TYR A 253 13.51 30.62 13.04
N PHE A 254 14.82 30.49 12.89
CA PHE A 254 15.65 29.71 13.83
C PHE A 254 16.15 30.51 15.02
N LYS A 255 16.04 31.85 15.00
CA LYS A 255 16.63 32.76 15.99
C LYS A 255 16.29 32.41 17.43
N ASP A 256 15.03 32.03 17.68
CA ASP A 256 14.52 31.69 19.01
C ASP A 256 14.31 30.18 19.21
N LEU A 257 14.54 29.36 18.17
CA LEU A 257 14.30 27.92 18.19
C LEU A 257 15.54 27.10 18.53
N ILE A 258 16.73 27.53 18.06
CA ILE A 258 17.98 26.80 18.23
C ILE A 258 19.18 27.74 18.13
N THR A 259 20.17 27.55 18.99
CA THR A 259 21.49 28.17 18.83
C THR A 259 22.27 27.42 17.76
N ILE A 260 22.53 28.08 16.63
CA ILE A 260 23.22 27.48 15.49
C ILE A 260 24.73 27.43 15.77
N PRO A 261 25.36 26.25 15.70
CA PRO A 261 26.76 26.08 16.05
C PRO A 261 27.69 26.81 15.06
N GLU A 262 28.83 27.27 15.56
CA GLU A 262 29.89 27.91 14.77
C GLU A 262 31.05 26.93 14.55
N LEU A 263 31.38 26.69 13.28
CA LEU A 263 32.52 25.86 12.90
C LEU A 263 33.74 26.76 12.60
N PRO A 264 34.97 26.29 12.92
CA PRO A 264 36.21 27.02 12.64
C PRO A 264 36.40 27.40 11.17
N ASP A 265 37.38 28.27 10.89
CA ASP A 265 37.64 28.68 9.52
C ASP A 265 38.29 27.62 8.65
N SER A 266 39.16 26.82 9.24
CA SER A 266 39.84 25.69 8.62
C SER A 266 39.46 24.38 9.32
N SER A 267 39.47 23.27 8.57
CA SER A 267 39.26 21.94 9.15
C SER A 267 40.41 21.60 10.11
N PRO A 268 40.16 20.93 11.25
CA PRO A 268 41.22 20.53 12.19
C PRO A 268 42.40 19.84 11.52
N ASN A 269 43.64 20.17 11.92
CA ASN A 269 44.81 19.50 11.41
C ASN A 269 45.10 18.22 12.23
N PHE A 270 44.64 17.08 11.73
CA PHE A 270 44.84 15.79 12.38
C PHE A 270 46.31 15.32 12.46
N LYS A 271 47.26 16.05 11.87
CA LYS A 271 48.71 15.80 12.06
C LYS A 271 49.23 16.39 13.37
N SER A 272 48.54 17.38 13.92
CA SER A 272 49.00 18.20 15.04
C SER A 272 48.29 17.74 16.31
N GLN A 273 49.02 17.13 17.26
CA GLN A 273 48.46 16.85 18.58
C GLN A 273 48.00 18.13 19.30
N ASN A 274 48.61 19.28 18.98
CA ASN A 274 48.20 20.58 19.53
C ASN A 274 46.76 20.96 19.12
N ASP A 275 46.33 20.58 17.91
CA ASP A 275 44.98 20.84 17.42
C ASP A 275 43.93 19.99 18.15
N PHE A 276 44.31 18.81 18.63
CA PHE A 276 43.44 18.00 19.48
C PHE A 276 43.25 18.62 20.86
N THR A 277 44.35 19.07 21.48
CA THR A 277 44.30 19.68 22.81
C THR A 277 43.57 21.03 22.84
N SER A 278 43.47 21.71 21.69
CA SER A 278 42.76 22.99 21.56
C SER A 278 41.33 22.84 21.03
N TYR A 279 40.89 21.64 20.66
CA TYR A 279 39.57 21.40 20.11
C TYR A 279 38.48 21.57 21.18
N VAL A 280 37.55 22.50 20.92
CA VAL A 280 36.37 22.75 21.75
C VAL A 280 35.13 22.34 20.97
N PRO A 281 34.29 21.42 21.50
CA PRO A 281 33.06 21.00 20.83
C PRO A 281 32.10 22.18 20.61
N PRO A 282 31.58 22.39 19.38
CA PRO A 282 30.58 23.40 19.13
C PRO A 282 29.28 23.10 19.89
N VAL A 283 28.70 24.11 20.55
CA VAL A 283 27.54 23.95 21.43
C VAL A 283 26.23 24.25 20.68
N VAL A 284 25.27 23.33 20.75
CA VAL A 284 23.91 23.50 20.24
C VAL A 284 22.94 23.46 21.40
N HIS A 285 22.26 24.58 21.65
CA HIS A 285 21.24 24.68 22.68
C HIS A 285 19.87 24.88 22.04
N VAL A 286 18.89 24.05 22.42
CA VAL A 286 17.48 24.23 22.08
C VAL A 286 16.74 24.65 23.36
N PRO A 287 16.14 25.85 23.43
CA PRO A 287 15.37 26.28 24.59
C PRO A 287 14.30 25.25 24.98
N GLN A 288 14.30 24.81 26.24
CA GLN A 288 13.28 23.90 26.75
C GLN A 288 11.99 24.67 27.04
N GLU A 289 10.89 24.32 26.37
CA GLU A 289 9.56 24.88 26.69
C GLU A 289 9.13 24.44 28.12
N PRO A 290 8.48 25.32 28.90
CA PRO A 290 8.04 25.03 30.26
C PRO A 290 7.09 23.83 30.31
N ASP A 291 7.29 22.94 31.28
CA ASP A 291 6.49 21.72 31.43
C ASP A 291 4.99 22.04 31.59
N PRO A 292 4.10 21.35 30.86
CA PRO A 292 2.68 21.43 31.14
C PRO A 292 2.41 20.75 32.49
N VAL A 293 1.84 21.50 33.43
CA VAL A 293 1.34 20.97 34.71
C VAL A 293 0.31 19.87 34.42
N VAL A 294 0.64 18.62 34.72
CA VAL A 294 -0.32 17.51 34.75
C VAL A 294 -0.50 17.16 36.22
N GLU A 295 -1.67 17.52 36.76
CA GLU A 295 -2.09 17.24 38.14
C GLU A 295 -2.16 15.74 38.43
N ASP A 296 -1.57 15.37 39.57
CA ASP A 296 -1.80 14.24 40.50
C ASP A 296 -1.92 12.80 39.98
N LEU A 297 -1.09 11.90 40.56
CA LEU A 297 -1.53 10.69 41.29
C LEU A 297 -0.32 9.93 41.92
N VAL A 298 -0.09 10.27 43.19
CA VAL A 298 0.61 9.67 44.35
C VAL A 298 1.24 8.27 44.25
N ASP A 299 2.54 8.20 44.62
CA ASP A 299 3.35 7.04 45.01
C ASP A 299 2.98 6.49 46.40
N THR A 300 2.88 5.17 46.55
CA THR A 300 3.03 4.49 47.86
C THR A 300 3.72 3.13 47.70
N ASN A 301 5.01 3.10 48.01
CA ASN A 301 5.73 1.88 48.40
C ASN A 301 6.52 2.16 49.70
N ASN A 302 6.70 1.09 50.47
CA ASN A 302 7.51 0.89 51.70
C ASN A 302 6.76 1.00 53.04
N HIS A 303 6.56 -0.13 53.71
CA HIS A 303 7.57 -0.64 54.66
C HIS A 303 7.17 -2.01 55.21
N GLU A 304 8.02 -3.00 54.96
CA GLU A 304 8.13 -4.22 55.74
C GLU A 304 8.73 -3.90 57.13
N LEU A 305 8.29 -4.66 58.15
CA LEU A 305 8.89 -4.97 59.47
C LEU A 305 7.91 -4.71 60.62
N GLU A 306 7.38 -5.79 61.21
CA GLU A 306 7.44 -6.06 62.66
C GLU A 306 6.65 -7.34 62.99
N ALA A 307 7.40 -8.43 63.19
CA ALA A 307 6.92 -9.70 63.73
C ALA A 307 7.53 -9.88 65.10
N PHE A 308 6.73 -9.87 66.18
CA PHE A 308 6.97 -10.64 67.42
C PHE A 308 5.79 -10.54 68.42
N SER A 309 4.61 -11.09 68.08
CA SER A 309 3.55 -11.31 69.09
C SER A 309 2.51 -12.39 68.75
N GLN A 310 2.55 -13.02 67.57
CA GLN A 310 1.39 -13.75 67.03
C GLN A 310 1.60 -15.26 66.81
N ALA A 311 2.70 -15.87 67.25
CA ALA A 311 3.08 -17.25 66.88
C ALA A 311 2.08 -18.36 67.28
N GLN A 312 1.16 -18.12 68.24
CA GLN A 312 0.14 -19.09 68.66
C GLN A 312 -1.26 -18.84 68.05
N GLN A 313 -1.55 -17.63 67.56
CA GLN A 313 -2.73 -17.34 66.72
C GLN A 313 -2.41 -17.52 65.23
N GLN A 314 -1.15 -17.38 64.84
CA GLN A 314 -0.66 -17.60 63.48
C GLN A 314 -0.79 -19.05 63.04
N LEU A 315 -0.73 -20.07 63.90
CA LEU A 315 -0.82 -21.46 63.44
C LEU A 315 -2.20 -21.80 62.86
N SER A 316 -3.29 -21.36 63.52
CA SER A 316 -4.67 -21.56 63.03
C SER A 316 -4.99 -20.65 61.83
N MET A 317 -4.42 -19.45 61.78
CA MET A 317 -4.55 -18.57 60.61
C MET A 317 -3.71 -19.08 59.42
N LEU A 318 -2.54 -19.70 59.67
CA LEU A 318 -1.68 -20.32 58.66
C LEU A 318 -2.32 -21.58 58.09
N GLU A 319 -3.03 -22.40 58.86
CA GLU A 319 -3.79 -23.55 58.31
C GLU A 319 -4.90 -23.10 57.35
N GLY A 320 -5.62 -22.02 57.68
CA GLY A 320 -6.61 -21.41 56.77
C GLY A 320 -5.98 -20.79 55.53
N ILE A 321 -4.86 -20.07 55.68
CA ILE A 321 -4.10 -19.50 54.56
C ILE A 321 -3.50 -20.61 53.69
N ILE A 322 -3.03 -21.72 54.26
CA ILE A 322 -2.51 -22.87 53.50
C ILE A 322 -3.64 -23.46 52.65
N SER A 323 -4.83 -23.69 53.20
CA SER A 323 -5.99 -24.15 52.40
C SER A 323 -6.38 -23.16 51.29
N GLU A 324 -6.40 -21.85 51.54
CA GLU A 324 -6.63 -20.85 50.49
C GLU A 324 -5.53 -20.82 49.43
N LYS A 325 -4.26 -21.02 49.84
CA LYS A 325 -3.12 -21.07 48.92
C LYS A 325 -3.10 -22.38 48.13
N GLU A 326 -3.49 -23.51 48.70
CA GLU A 326 -3.68 -24.78 48.00
C GLU A 326 -4.78 -24.66 46.94
N ALA A 327 -5.94 -24.09 47.28
CA ALA A 327 -7.01 -23.79 46.32
C ALA A 327 -6.53 -22.81 45.22
N SER A 328 -5.75 -21.79 45.58
CA SER A 328 -5.16 -20.86 44.61
C SER A 328 -4.12 -21.53 43.70
N ILE A 329 -3.33 -22.48 44.22
CA ILE A 329 -2.36 -23.26 43.44
C ILE A 329 -3.09 -24.20 42.48
N GLU A 330 -4.20 -24.81 42.91
CA GLU A 330 -5.03 -25.67 42.06
C GLU A 330 -5.69 -24.86 40.93
N GLU A 331 -6.21 -23.66 41.23
CA GLU A 331 -6.73 -22.73 40.22
C GLU A 331 -5.64 -22.24 39.26
N LEU A 332 -4.44 -21.90 39.77
CA LEU A 332 -3.30 -21.53 38.93
C LEU A 332 -2.81 -22.70 38.08
N SER A 333 -2.83 -23.93 38.59
CA SER A 333 -2.45 -25.14 37.85
C SER A 333 -3.44 -25.43 36.71
N PHE A 334 -4.75 -25.26 36.96
CA PHE A 334 -5.77 -25.35 35.92
C PHE A 334 -5.61 -24.25 34.85
N LYS A 335 -5.32 -23.01 35.26
CA LYS A 335 -5.01 -21.92 34.33
C LYS A 335 -3.74 -22.19 33.52
N LEU A 336 -2.72 -22.80 34.11
CA LEU A 336 -1.47 -23.12 33.45
C LEU A 336 -1.66 -24.26 32.42
N ASP A 337 -2.44 -25.30 32.74
CA ASP A 337 -2.82 -26.35 31.77
C ASP A 337 -3.69 -25.81 30.62
N ALA A 338 -4.64 -24.90 30.92
CA ALA A 338 -5.43 -24.23 29.90
C ALA A 338 -4.57 -23.31 29.00
N MET A 339 -3.61 -22.60 29.58
CA MET A 339 -2.69 -21.74 28.83
C MET A 339 -1.72 -22.57 27.97
N GLN A 340 -1.28 -23.74 28.45
CA GLN A 340 -0.48 -24.70 27.70
C GLN A 340 -1.25 -25.26 26.49
N LYS A 341 -2.51 -25.68 26.68
CA LYS A 341 -3.38 -26.12 25.57
C LYS A 341 -3.61 -25.02 24.53
N ASN A 342 -3.80 -23.77 24.98
CA ASN A 342 -3.91 -22.62 24.09
C ASN A 342 -2.60 -22.34 23.33
N PHE A 343 -1.45 -22.51 23.98
CA PHE A 343 -0.15 -22.36 23.34
C PHE A 343 0.09 -23.43 22.27
N ASP A 344 -0.25 -24.69 22.55
CA ASP A 344 -0.12 -25.80 21.60
C ASP A 344 -1.05 -25.61 20.38
N ALA A 345 -2.29 -25.14 20.60
CA ALA A 345 -3.22 -24.79 19.53
C ALA A 345 -2.71 -23.62 18.67
N LEU A 346 -2.17 -22.57 19.32
CA LEU A 346 -1.58 -21.43 18.63
C LEU A 346 -0.31 -21.83 17.84
N GLN A 347 0.51 -22.73 18.38
CA GLN A 347 1.69 -23.27 17.70
C GLN A 347 1.30 -24.11 16.46
N GLN A 348 0.23 -24.91 16.53
CA GLN A 348 -0.31 -25.61 15.36
C GLN A 348 -0.84 -24.64 14.30
N SER A 349 -1.52 -23.56 14.68
CA SER A 349 -1.97 -22.51 13.76
C SER A 349 -0.77 -21.83 13.07
N TYR A 350 0.25 -21.41 13.81
CA TYR A 350 1.46 -20.83 13.22
C TYR A 350 2.18 -21.78 12.26
N ARG A 351 2.18 -23.08 12.55
CA ARG A 351 2.77 -24.10 11.65
C ARG A 351 1.98 -24.23 10.34
N HIS A 352 0.65 -24.11 10.40
CA HIS A 352 -0.22 -24.09 9.22
C HIS A 352 0.01 -22.83 8.38
N ASP A 353 0.05 -21.66 9.01
CA ASP A 353 0.28 -20.37 8.33
C ASP A 353 1.66 -20.33 7.64
N VAL A 354 2.70 -20.88 8.27
CA VAL A 354 4.04 -21.00 7.67
C VAL A 354 4.03 -21.93 6.45
N GLN A 355 3.29 -23.04 6.49
CA GLN A 355 3.13 -23.94 5.33
C GLN A 355 2.38 -23.25 4.18
N GLU A 356 1.33 -22.48 4.48
CA GLU A 356 0.59 -21.73 3.47
C GLU A 356 1.45 -20.61 2.85
N LEU A 357 2.24 -19.89 3.66
CA LEU A 357 3.20 -18.89 3.18
C LEU A 357 4.33 -19.51 2.34
N GLN A 358 4.75 -20.75 2.64
CA GLN A 358 5.72 -21.49 1.84
C GLN A 358 5.14 -21.91 0.48
N GLN A 359 3.89 -22.39 0.44
CA GLN A 359 3.18 -22.71 -0.80
C GLN A 359 2.98 -21.45 -1.67
N ASN A 360 2.60 -20.32 -1.05
CA ASN A 360 2.45 -19.06 -1.76
C ASN A 360 3.79 -18.54 -2.32
N ASN A 361 4.91 -18.70 -1.60
CA ASN A 361 6.25 -18.35 -2.12
C ASN A 361 6.70 -19.23 -3.30
N THR A 362 6.28 -20.49 -3.35
CA THR A 362 6.58 -21.39 -4.48
C THR A 362 5.79 -20.98 -5.72
N VAL A 363 4.50 -20.63 -5.58
CA VAL A 363 3.69 -20.08 -6.68
C VAL A 363 4.28 -18.75 -7.19
N LEU A 364 4.57 -17.80 -6.29
CA LEU A 364 5.19 -16.52 -6.66
C LEU A 364 6.58 -16.67 -7.31
N SER A 365 7.37 -17.67 -6.89
CA SER A 365 8.65 -17.97 -7.56
C SER A 365 8.45 -18.47 -8.99
N ASN A 366 7.44 -19.33 -9.22
CA ASN A 366 7.11 -19.82 -10.55
C ASN A 366 6.59 -18.68 -11.44
N ASP A 367 5.72 -17.81 -10.92
CA ASP A 367 5.23 -16.62 -11.65
C ASP A 367 6.37 -15.65 -12.01
N LEU A 368 7.36 -15.50 -11.12
CA LEU A 368 8.53 -14.67 -11.36
C LEU A 368 9.47 -15.27 -12.41
N VAL A 369 9.58 -16.60 -12.50
CA VAL A 369 10.27 -17.29 -13.58
C VAL A 369 9.53 -17.10 -14.91
N LEU A 370 8.21 -17.29 -14.94
CA LEU A 370 7.39 -17.06 -16.13
C LEU A 370 7.46 -15.61 -16.62
N ALA A 371 7.42 -14.63 -15.71
CA ALA A 371 7.58 -13.22 -16.04
C ALA A 371 8.97 -12.91 -16.62
N ARG A 372 10.03 -13.56 -16.11
CA ARG A 372 11.39 -13.44 -16.65
C ARG A 372 11.50 -14.05 -18.06
N GLU A 373 10.89 -15.21 -18.29
CA GLU A 373 10.81 -15.84 -19.62
C GLU A 373 10.02 -14.98 -20.61
N MET A 374 8.90 -14.37 -20.18
CA MET A 374 8.15 -13.42 -21.00
C MET A 374 8.99 -12.17 -21.33
N CYS A 375 9.71 -11.60 -20.37
CA CYS A 375 10.60 -10.47 -20.63
C CYS A 375 11.76 -10.85 -21.56
N ALA A 376 12.32 -12.06 -21.46
CA ALA A 376 13.33 -12.56 -22.38
C ALA A 376 12.76 -12.74 -23.80
N THR A 377 11.54 -13.27 -23.91
CA THR A 377 10.85 -13.44 -25.20
C THR A 377 10.53 -12.08 -25.84
N PHE A 378 10.04 -11.11 -25.07
CA PHE A 378 9.81 -9.74 -25.57
C PHE A 378 11.12 -9.03 -25.95
N ARG A 379 12.22 -9.27 -25.23
CA ARG A 379 13.55 -8.78 -25.66
C ARG A 379 13.95 -9.41 -26.98
N MET A 380 13.85 -10.73 -27.14
CA MET A 380 14.14 -11.39 -28.42
C MET A 380 13.25 -10.89 -29.57
N GLN A 381 11.96 -10.61 -29.31
CA GLN A 381 11.07 -10.02 -30.32
C GLN A 381 11.43 -8.58 -30.65
N ASN A 382 11.84 -7.78 -29.66
CA ASN A 382 12.36 -6.43 -29.91
C ASN A 382 13.66 -6.49 -30.70
N ASP A 383 14.59 -7.38 -30.35
CA ASP A 383 15.85 -7.56 -31.06
C ASP A 383 15.60 -8.05 -32.50
N ASP A 384 14.62 -8.94 -32.71
CA ASP A 384 14.20 -9.38 -34.06
C ASP A 384 13.54 -8.26 -34.86
N LEU A 385 12.66 -7.46 -34.24
CA LEU A 385 12.06 -6.28 -34.87
C LEU A 385 13.12 -5.21 -35.19
N GLU A 386 14.11 -5.02 -34.32
CA GLU A 386 15.24 -4.11 -34.52
C GLU A 386 16.17 -4.63 -35.64
N MET A 387 16.35 -5.95 -35.73
CA MET A 387 17.04 -6.59 -36.85
C MET A 387 16.26 -6.44 -38.17
N GLN A 388 14.94 -6.62 -38.15
CA GLN A 388 14.07 -6.37 -39.31
C GLN A 388 14.05 -4.89 -39.73
N LEU A 389 14.11 -3.96 -38.76
CA LEU A 389 14.25 -2.52 -39.01
C LEU A 389 15.59 -2.20 -39.68
N ASN A 390 16.68 -2.80 -39.19
CA ASN A 390 18.03 -2.63 -39.74
C ASN A 390 18.19 -3.29 -41.13
N GLN A 391 17.45 -4.37 -41.42
CA GLN A 391 17.48 -5.05 -42.73
C GLN A 391 16.63 -4.33 -43.80
N ASN A 392 15.71 -3.44 -43.43
CA ASN A 392 14.81 -2.78 -44.37
C ASN A 392 15.00 -1.26 -44.34
N PRO A 393 15.85 -0.68 -45.21
CA PRO A 393 16.25 0.73 -45.13
C PRO A 393 15.08 1.72 -45.26
N ILE A 394 13.97 1.32 -45.89
CA ILE A 394 12.74 2.14 -45.97
C ILE A 394 12.06 2.26 -44.59
N LEU A 395 12.04 1.19 -43.79
CA LEU A 395 11.51 1.22 -42.44
C LEU A 395 12.43 2.00 -41.49
N LEU A 396 13.76 1.87 -41.65
CA LEU A 396 14.73 2.65 -40.89
C LEU A 396 14.58 4.15 -41.12
N GLN A 397 14.39 4.57 -42.38
CA GLN A 397 14.19 5.99 -42.69
C GLN A 397 12.87 6.52 -42.14
N LYS A 398 11.78 5.75 -42.22
CA LYS A 398 10.51 6.11 -41.56
C LYS A 398 10.65 6.17 -40.04
N ALA A 399 11.40 5.27 -39.43
CA ALA A 399 11.66 5.27 -37.99
C ALA A 399 12.51 6.48 -37.57
N MET A 400 13.53 6.85 -38.34
CA MET A 400 14.32 8.06 -38.11
C MET A 400 13.50 9.33 -38.29
N GLU A 401 12.62 9.40 -39.30
CA GLU A 401 11.69 10.52 -39.50
C GLU A 401 10.67 10.64 -38.36
N GLU A 402 10.14 9.51 -37.85
CA GLU A 402 9.29 9.48 -36.66
C GLU A 402 10.08 9.86 -35.39
N GLU A 403 11.34 9.43 -35.24
CA GLU A 403 12.19 9.79 -34.09
C GLU A 403 12.55 11.28 -34.11
N GLU A 404 12.89 11.86 -35.26
CA GLU A 404 13.08 13.31 -35.44
C GLU A 404 11.81 14.08 -35.12
N LYS A 405 10.63 13.63 -35.60
CA LYS A 405 9.34 14.22 -35.23
C LYS A 405 9.07 14.12 -33.73
N HIS A 406 9.41 12.99 -33.09
CA HIS A 406 9.27 12.81 -31.65
C HIS A 406 10.26 13.67 -30.86
N LYS A 407 11.50 13.86 -31.32
CA LYS A 407 12.48 14.78 -30.72
C LYS A 407 12.01 16.23 -30.84
N LEU A 408 11.54 16.66 -32.01
CA LEU A 408 11.01 18.00 -32.23
C LEU A 408 9.73 18.24 -31.40
N SER A 409 8.86 17.23 -31.30
CA SER A 409 7.67 17.24 -30.43
C SER A 409 8.05 17.27 -28.96
N SER A 410 9.08 16.53 -28.53
CA SER A 410 9.59 16.54 -27.16
C SER A 410 10.28 17.86 -26.82
N GLU A 411 10.98 18.50 -27.75
CA GLU A 411 11.53 19.85 -27.57
C GLU A 411 10.43 20.90 -27.49
N LYS A 412 9.41 20.83 -28.36
CA LYS A 412 8.22 21.67 -28.28
C LYS A 412 7.49 21.47 -26.95
N PHE A 413 7.32 20.22 -26.50
CA PHE A 413 6.71 19.89 -25.21
C PHE A 413 7.55 20.39 -24.04
N ASN A 414 8.88 20.28 -24.10
CA ASN A 414 9.76 20.83 -23.07
C ASN A 414 9.71 22.35 -23.03
N LYS A 415 9.75 23.03 -24.19
CA LYS A 415 9.56 24.50 -24.28
C LYS A 415 8.19 24.91 -23.74
N LEU A 416 7.13 24.20 -24.10
CA LEU A 416 5.77 24.43 -23.61
C LEU A 416 5.66 24.16 -22.11
N LYS A 417 6.33 23.12 -21.58
CA LYS A 417 6.43 22.82 -20.15
C LYS A 417 7.16 23.94 -19.42
N THR A 418 8.25 24.48 -19.97
CA THR A 418 8.94 25.64 -19.41
C THR A 418 8.05 26.88 -19.44
N LEU A 419 7.32 27.11 -20.53
CA LEU A 419 6.37 28.22 -20.66
C LEU A 419 5.21 28.08 -19.66
N TYR A 420 4.61 26.89 -19.54
CA TYR A 420 3.58 26.57 -18.55
C TYR A 420 4.11 26.73 -17.13
N THR A 421 5.37 26.37 -16.86
CA THR A 421 5.97 26.58 -15.53
C THR A 421 6.15 28.07 -15.26
N LYS A 422 6.62 28.86 -16.24
CA LYS A 422 6.70 30.33 -16.13
C LYS A 422 5.32 30.97 -15.92
N ILE A 423 4.32 30.64 -16.75
CA ILE A 423 2.95 31.15 -16.63
C ILE A 423 2.33 30.72 -15.31
N ARG A 424 2.57 29.48 -14.85
CA ARG A 424 2.08 29.01 -13.55
C ARG A 424 2.75 29.77 -12.41
N ASP A 425 4.05 30.01 -12.49
CA ASP A 425 4.78 30.73 -11.45
C ASP A 425 4.39 32.23 -11.44
N GLU A 426 4.18 32.85 -12.61
CA GLU A 426 3.56 34.18 -12.74
C GLU A 426 2.13 34.20 -12.21
N HIS A 427 1.30 33.19 -12.50
CA HIS A 427 -0.05 33.09 -11.96
C HIS A 427 -0.05 32.89 -10.44
N ILE A 428 0.87 32.09 -9.88
CA ILE A 428 1.06 31.95 -8.44
C ILE A 428 1.51 33.29 -7.83
N GLN A 429 2.38 34.03 -8.52
CA GLN A 429 2.83 35.34 -8.07
C GLN A 429 1.70 36.38 -8.11
N LEU A 430 0.94 36.42 -9.20
CA LEU A 430 -0.28 37.24 -9.34
C LEU A 430 -1.34 36.86 -8.30
N LEU A 431 -1.53 35.59 -7.96
CA LEU A 431 -2.43 35.16 -6.88
C LEU A 431 -1.94 35.60 -5.49
N ARG A 432 -0.62 35.63 -5.26
CA ARG A 432 -0.03 36.16 -4.01
C ARG A 432 -0.21 37.69 -3.94
N GLU A 433 0.09 38.40 -5.04
CA GLU A 433 -0.15 39.83 -5.17
C GLU A 433 -1.64 40.16 -5.05
N GLN A 434 -2.54 39.33 -5.60
CA GLN A 434 -3.99 39.45 -5.46
C GLN A 434 -4.44 39.20 -4.01
N SER A 435 -3.79 38.31 -3.26
CA SER A 435 -4.05 38.12 -1.82
C SER A 435 -3.68 39.38 -1.02
N ASP A 436 -2.52 39.97 -1.29
CA ASP A 436 -2.07 41.17 -0.58
C ASP A 436 -2.83 42.43 -1.05
N CYS A 437 -3.15 42.52 -2.35
CA CYS A 437 -4.07 43.51 -2.91
C CYS A 437 -5.48 43.34 -2.32
N ASN A 438 -5.99 42.12 -2.13
CA ASN A 438 -7.27 41.89 -1.45
C ASN A 438 -7.25 42.29 0.03
N LYS A 439 -6.12 42.14 0.74
CA LYS A 439 -5.97 42.65 2.11
C LYS A 439 -5.96 44.18 2.14
N SER A 440 -5.24 44.83 1.22
CA SER A 440 -5.27 46.30 1.06
C SER A 440 -6.65 46.78 0.63
N LEU A 441 -7.28 46.14 -0.35
CA LEU A 441 -8.64 46.40 -0.82
C LEU A 441 -9.67 46.18 0.26
N ASN A 442 -9.50 45.24 1.20
CA ASN A 442 -10.41 45.09 2.34
C ASN A 442 -10.22 46.22 3.36
N LYS A 443 -8.99 46.68 3.62
CA LYS A 443 -8.75 47.90 4.42
C LYS A 443 -9.33 49.13 3.71
N GLU A 444 -9.12 49.26 2.41
CA GLU A 444 -9.60 50.35 1.58
C GLU A 444 -11.13 50.28 1.41
N LYS A 445 -11.76 49.10 1.35
CA LYS A 445 -13.23 48.92 1.43
C LYS A 445 -13.78 49.31 2.79
N GLN A 446 -13.05 49.07 3.88
CA GLN A 446 -13.47 49.49 5.21
C GLN A 446 -13.43 51.02 5.33
N VAL A 447 -12.37 51.66 4.81
CA VAL A 447 -12.28 53.13 4.68
C VAL A 447 -13.32 53.67 3.70
N ASN A 448 -13.55 53.00 2.56
CA ASN A 448 -14.52 53.40 1.55
C ASN A 448 -15.95 53.23 2.07
N SER A 449 -16.25 52.24 2.92
CA SER A 449 -17.54 52.16 3.63
C SER A 449 -17.74 53.32 4.60
N GLN A 450 -16.67 53.77 5.26
CA GLN A 450 -16.70 54.92 6.17
C GLN A 450 -16.89 56.23 5.38
N LEU A 451 -16.14 56.41 4.29
CA LEU A 451 -16.32 57.49 3.31
C LEU A 451 -17.67 57.42 2.59
N LEU A 452 -18.26 56.23 2.37
CA LEU A 452 -19.59 56.06 1.78
C LEU A 452 -20.69 56.54 2.73
N LEU A 453 -20.49 56.38 4.05
CA LEU A 453 -21.37 56.93 5.06
C LEU A 453 -21.29 58.46 5.06
N GLU A 454 -20.08 59.00 5.00
CA GLU A 454 -19.79 60.44 4.95
C GLU A 454 -20.28 61.08 3.64
N THR A 455 -20.09 60.41 2.49
CA THR A 455 -20.69 60.84 1.22
C THR A 455 -22.20 60.71 1.23
N LYS A 456 -22.81 59.76 1.94
CA LYS A 456 -24.27 59.73 2.12
C LYS A 456 -24.77 60.95 2.91
N GLU A 457 -24.05 61.35 3.95
CA GLU A 457 -24.37 62.56 4.73
C GLU A 457 -24.21 63.83 3.88
N LEU A 458 -23.09 63.96 3.15
CA LEU A 458 -22.86 65.06 2.21
C LEU A 458 -23.85 65.02 1.03
N THR A 459 -24.26 63.84 0.55
CA THR A 459 -25.27 63.71 -0.52
C THR A 459 -26.64 64.15 -0.02
N ASN A 460 -26.97 63.91 1.25
CA ASN A 460 -28.18 64.47 1.86
C ASN A 460 -28.11 66.00 1.97
N GLU A 461 -26.96 66.59 2.29
CA GLU A 461 -26.77 68.05 2.22
C GLU A 461 -26.85 68.60 0.79
N ILE A 462 -26.20 67.94 -0.17
CA ILE A 462 -26.28 68.28 -1.60
C ILE A 462 -27.72 68.14 -2.09
N SER A 463 -28.50 67.17 -1.63
CA SER A 463 -29.92 67.03 -1.99
C SER A 463 -30.75 68.23 -1.53
N LYS A 464 -30.48 68.77 -0.32
CA LYS A 464 -31.11 70.01 0.16
C LYS A 464 -30.71 71.22 -0.68
N ILE A 465 -29.44 71.29 -1.10
CA ILE A 465 -28.95 72.35 -1.99
C ILE A 465 -29.56 72.19 -3.39
N LYS A 466 -29.72 70.96 -3.89
CA LYS A 466 -30.30 70.64 -5.20
C LYS A 466 -31.76 71.06 -5.30
N VAL A 467 -32.55 70.91 -4.24
CA VAL A 467 -33.94 71.44 -4.19
C VAL A 467 -33.94 72.98 -4.32
N ASN A 468 -33.00 73.68 -3.68
CA ASN A 468 -32.83 75.13 -3.87
C ASN A 468 -32.33 75.48 -5.29
N VAL A 469 -31.50 74.65 -5.91
CA VAL A 469 -31.03 74.84 -7.29
C VAL A 469 -32.17 74.59 -8.28
N GLU A 470 -33.03 73.59 -8.08
CA GLU A 470 -34.20 73.31 -8.93
C GLU A 470 -35.24 74.44 -8.88
N GLU A 471 -35.44 75.09 -7.73
CA GLU A 471 -36.24 76.33 -7.66
C GLU A 471 -35.62 77.47 -8.45
N LYS A 472 -34.27 77.60 -8.40
CA LYS A 472 -33.54 78.58 -9.21
C LYS A 472 -33.53 78.22 -10.70
N GLU A 473 -33.52 76.94 -11.08
CA GLU A 473 -33.63 76.49 -12.46
C GLU A 473 -35.02 76.74 -13.03
N LYS A 474 -36.10 76.60 -12.24
CA LYS A 474 -37.45 77.00 -12.68
C LYS A 474 -37.54 78.49 -13.00
N THR A 475 -36.90 79.34 -12.19
CA THR A 475 -36.81 80.78 -12.48
C THR A 475 -35.90 81.06 -13.68
N ASN A 476 -34.81 80.31 -13.84
CA ASN A 476 -33.92 80.40 -15.00
C ASN A 476 -34.58 79.90 -16.30
N LEU A 477 -35.50 78.94 -16.24
CA LEU A 477 -36.25 78.43 -17.39
C LEU A 477 -37.27 79.46 -17.91
N ILE A 478 -37.89 80.23 -17.01
CA ILE A 478 -38.75 81.37 -17.38
C ILE A 478 -37.92 82.47 -18.04
N LEU A 479 -36.74 82.77 -17.49
CA LEU A 479 -35.78 83.70 -18.09
C LEU A 479 -35.23 83.20 -19.44
N GLN A 480 -34.94 81.90 -19.58
CA GLN A 480 -34.54 81.29 -20.85
C GLN A 480 -35.64 81.37 -21.90
N LYS A 481 -36.91 81.18 -21.53
CA LYS A 481 -38.03 81.39 -22.46
C LYS A 481 -38.11 82.83 -22.95
N GLN A 482 -37.89 83.81 -22.06
CA GLN A 482 -37.82 85.23 -22.45
C GLN A 482 -36.58 85.51 -23.33
N ILE A 483 -35.43 84.90 -23.03
CA ILE A 483 -34.23 84.99 -23.86
C ILE A 483 -34.46 84.37 -25.24
N GLU A 484 -35.20 83.28 -25.35
CA GLU A 484 -35.49 82.63 -26.64
C GLU A 484 -36.50 83.44 -27.47
N GLU A 485 -37.51 84.06 -26.86
CA GLU A 485 -38.38 85.05 -27.54
C GLU A 485 -37.57 86.28 -28.00
N HIS A 486 -36.61 86.73 -27.19
CA HIS A 486 -35.70 87.81 -27.58
C HIS A 486 -34.71 87.37 -28.67
N LYS A 487 -34.25 86.12 -28.67
CA LYS A 487 -33.44 85.55 -29.75
C LYS A 487 -34.23 85.39 -31.03
N GLU A 488 -35.51 85.02 -31.01
CA GLU A 488 -36.35 85.02 -32.22
C GLU A 488 -36.53 86.43 -32.78
N LYS A 489 -36.74 87.44 -31.91
CA LYS A 489 -36.76 88.85 -32.33
C LYS A 489 -35.41 89.34 -32.88
N ILE A 490 -34.30 88.92 -32.25
CA ILE A 490 -32.94 89.21 -32.74
C ILE A 490 -32.67 88.48 -34.05
N ALA A 491 -33.10 87.24 -34.21
CA ALA A 491 -32.98 86.47 -35.45
C ALA A 491 -33.81 87.08 -36.58
N HIS A 492 -35.00 87.62 -36.29
CA HIS A 492 -35.80 88.35 -37.27
C HIS A 492 -35.16 89.69 -37.66
N LEU A 493 -34.63 90.44 -36.68
CA LEU A 493 -33.86 91.65 -36.93
C LEU A 493 -32.52 91.35 -37.64
N GLU A 494 -31.90 90.21 -37.37
CA GLU A 494 -30.70 89.70 -38.04
C GLU A 494 -31.02 89.22 -39.45
N ALA A 495 -32.20 88.67 -39.71
CA ALA A 495 -32.66 88.35 -41.06
C ALA A 495 -32.88 89.63 -41.88
N VAL A 496 -33.57 90.64 -41.34
CA VAL A 496 -33.73 91.95 -42.02
C VAL A 496 -32.40 92.68 -42.15
N LYS A 497 -31.53 92.62 -41.13
CA LYS A 497 -30.16 93.14 -41.19
C LYS A 497 -29.36 92.39 -42.24
N ASN A 498 -29.47 91.06 -42.35
CA ASN A 498 -28.77 90.25 -43.34
C ASN A 498 -29.31 90.47 -44.75
N GLU A 499 -30.60 90.78 -44.93
CA GLU A 499 -31.18 91.13 -46.23
C GLU A 499 -30.73 92.53 -46.68
N MET A 500 -30.64 93.47 -45.73
CA MET A 500 -30.10 94.82 -45.98
C MET A 500 -28.58 94.79 -46.16
N LYS A 501 -27.89 93.89 -45.44
CA LYS A 501 -26.47 93.60 -45.56
C LYS A 501 -26.17 92.78 -46.80
N GLU A 502 -27.06 91.93 -47.32
CA GLU A 502 -26.93 91.28 -48.64
C GLU A 502 -27.03 92.33 -49.75
N LYS A 503 -27.94 93.30 -49.67
CA LYS A 503 -27.99 94.40 -50.65
C LYS A 503 -26.77 95.32 -50.60
N PHE A 504 -26.23 95.55 -49.40
CA PHE A 504 -25.01 96.34 -49.22
C PHE A 504 -23.77 95.53 -49.61
N ASP A 505 -23.70 94.26 -49.22
CA ASP A 505 -22.70 93.27 -49.59
C ASP A 505 -22.81 92.89 -51.07
N ASP A 506 -23.91 93.12 -51.80
CA ASP A 506 -23.96 92.91 -53.25
C ASP A 506 -23.32 94.09 -54.00
N VAL A 507 -23.48 95.32 -53.50
CA VAL A 507 -22.80 96.51 -54.03
C VAL A 507 -21.32 96.51 -53.64
N VAL A 508 -21.04 96.11 -52.39
CA VAL A 508 -19.69 95.91 -51.88
C VAL A 508 -19.06 94.70 -52.53
N LYS A 509 -19.73 93.56 -52.73
CA LYS A 509 -19.26 92.44 -53.56
C LYS A 509 -19.08 92.85 -55.00
N GLN A 510 -19.87 93.73 -55.63
CA GLN A 510 -19.53 94.15 -57.00
C GLN A 510 -18.20 94.92 -57.07
N LYS A 511 -17.88 95.70 -56.04
CA LYS A 511 -16.65 96.50 -55.97
C LYS A 511 -15.46 95.69 -55.42
N GLU A 512 -15.71 94.86 -54.42
CA GLU A 512 -14.81 93.86 -53.85
C GLU A 512 -14.64 92.67 -54.79
N ILE A 513 -15.52 92.34 -55.73
CA ILE A 513 -15.27 91.34 -56.80
C ILE A 513 -14.35 91.96 -57.85
N GLN A 514 -14.42 93.25 -58.14
CA GLN A 514 -13.38 93.90 -58.97
C GLN A 514 -12.03 94.00 -58.22
N GLU A 515 -12.06 94.29 -56.93
CA GLU A 515 -10.87 94.43 -56.09
C GLU A 515 -10.30 93.06 -55.67
N LEU A 516 -11.12 92.04 -55.45
CA LEU A 516 -10.78 90.61 -55.25
C LEU A 516 -10.53 89.90 -56.56
N ASP A 517 -10.97 90.36 -57.73
CA ASP A 517 -10.45 89.83 -58.99
C ASP A 517 -9.03 90.35 -59.19
N ILE A 518 -8.73 91.62 -58.92
CA ILE A 518 -7.36 92.15 -59.03
C ILE A 518 -6.45 91.63 -57.90
N ILE A 519 -6.96 91.55 -56.67
CA ILE A 519 -6.24 91.05 -55.49
C ILE A 519 -6.22 89.54 -55.51
N SER A 520 -7.27 88.79 -55.87
CA SER A 520 -7.12 87.34 -56.06
C SER A 520 -6.34 87.01 -57.32
N THR A 521 -6.26 87.83 -58.36
CA THR A 521 -5.33 87.58 -59.47
C THR A 521 -3.89 87.91 -59.06
N SER A 522 -3.64 89.01 -58.33
CA SER A 522 -2.31 89.35 -57.80
C SER A 522 -1.86 88.45 -56.66
N GLU A 523 -2.77 88.04 -55.79
CA GLU A 523 -2.56 87.19 -54.62
C GLU A 523 -2.64 85.71 -55.01
N ASN A 524 -3.38 85.30 -56.06
CA ASN A 524 -3.15 84.00 -56.70
C ASN A 524 -1.89 84.03 -57.57
N LEU A 525 -1.44 85.13 -58.16
CA LEU A 525 -0.12 85.19 -58.81
C LEU A 525 0.99 85.25 -57.77
N ARG A 526 0.78 85.85 -56.60
CA ARG A 526 1.76 85.95 -55.51
C ARG A 526 1.75 84.71 -54.63
N LEU A 527 0.60 84.11 -54.31
CA LEU A 527 0.52 82.77 -53.75
C LEU A 527 0.90 81.74 -54.81
N ASN A 528 0.58 81.84 -56.09
CA ASN A 528 1.16 80.90 -57.05
C ASN A 528 2.64 81.17 -57.28
N CYS A 529 3.19 82.37 -57.12
CA CYS A 529 4.65 82.57 -57.14
C CYS A 529 5.29 82.06 -55.85
N LEU A 530 4.73 82.37 -54.67
CA LEU A 530 5.22 81.87 -53.38
C LEU A 530 4.95 80.39 -53.18
N LYS A 531 3.93 79.82 -53.82
CA LYS A 531 3.59 78.40 -53.82
C LYS A 531 4.16 77.71 -55.04
N VAL A 532 4.65 78.40 -56.07
CA VAL A 532 5.60 77.85 -57.06
C VAL A 532 7.03 78.03 -56.56
N GLU A 533 7.33 78.89 -55.59
CA GLU A 533 8.62 79.01 -54.91
C GLU A 533 8.67 78.16 -53.64
N GLU A 534 7.55 77.91 -52.98
CA GLU A 534 7.38 76.96 -51.89
C GLU A 534 7.00 75.59 -52.45
N LEU A 535 6.34 75.47 -53.60
CA LEU A 535 6.34 74.20 -54.35
C LEU A 535 7.59 74.06 -55.20
N ASN A 536 8.35 75.06 -55.68
CA ASN A 536 9.71 74.81 -56.19
C ASN A 536 10.70 74.67 -55.06
N GLY A 537 10.44 75.20 -53.88
CA GLY A 537 11.28 75.06 -52.69
C GLY A 537 11.00 73.72 -52.03
N ASN A 538 9.74 73.29 -51.95
CA ASN A 538 9.36 71.94 -51.54
C ASN A 538 9.50 70.94 -52.68
N LEU A 539 9.45 71.31 -53.97
CA LEU A 539 9.79 70.43 -55.10
C LEU A 539 11.30 70.42 -55.30
N ASN A 540 12.07 71.46 -55.00
CA ASN A 540 13.54 71.34 -54.95
C ASN A 540 13.98 70.66 -53.66
N ASP A 541 13.33 70.86 -52.52
CA ASP A 541 13.60 70.09 -51.30
C ASP A 541 13.07 68.67 -51.41
N THR A 542 11.98 68.41 -52.13
CA THR A 542 11.51 67.04 -52.42
C THR A 542 12.11 66.48 -53.68
N LEU A 543 12.71 67.24 -54.59
CA LEU A 543 13.59 66.76 -55.67
C LEU A 543 15.02 66.66 -55.19
N GLU A 544 15.43 67.31 -54.10
CA GLU A 544 16.74 67.15 -53.44
C GLU A 544 16.62 66.12 -52.33
N LYS A 545 15.45 65.96 -51.68
CA LYS A 545 15.12 64.78 -50.86
C LYS A 545 14.67 63.61 -51.69
N LEU A 546 14.06 63.75 -52.88
CA LEU A 546 13.94 62.65 -53.84
C LEU A 546 15.24 62.44 -54.56
N SER A 547 16.08 63.43 -54.90
CA SER A 547 17.39 63.15 -55.49
C SER A 547 18.37 62.63 -54.45
N ASN A 548 18.27 63.02 -53.17
CA ASN A 548 19.01 62.37 -52.09
C ASN A 548 18.37 61.05 -51.68
N ALA A 549 17.04 60.87 -51.74
CA ALA A 549 16.41 59.56 -51.52
C ALA A 549 16.52 58.66 -52.74
N GLU A 550 16.67 59.15 -53.96
CA GLU A 550 16.95 58.41 -55.20
C GLU A 550 18.46 58.22 -55.34
N SER A 551 19.32 59.10 -54.81
CA SER A 551 20.76 58.84 -54.67
C SER A 551 21.03 57.95 -53.48
N GLN A 552 20.23 57.97 -52.40
CA GLN A 552 20.29 57.00 -51.30
C GLN A 552 19.56 55.71 -51.66
N ILE A 553 18.51 55.73 -52.48
CA ILE A 553 17.86 54.52 -53.01
C ILE A 553 18.73 53.98 -54.13
N ASN A 554 19.37 54.76 -55.00
CA ASN A 554 20.32 54.25 -55.98
C ASN A 554 21.65 53.86 -55.32
N ALA A 555 22.10 54.51 -54.25
CA ALA A 555 23.23 54.03 -53.45
C ALA A 555 22.84 52.81 -52.62
N LYS A 556 21.63 52.72 -52.07
CA LYS A 556 21.11 51.51 -51.42
C LYS A 556 20.73 50.44 -52.43
N THR A 557 20.41 50.75 -53.67
CA THR A 557 20.11 49.79 -54.75
C THR A 557 21.41 49.35 -55.38
N GLU A 558 22.45 50.19 -55.46
CA GLU A 558 23.83 49.76 -55.73
C GLU A 558 24.42 48.99 -54.54
N ASP A 559 24.09 49.31 -53.29
CA ASP A 559 24.51 48.55 -52.12
C ASP A 559 23.70 47.27 -51.96
N ILE A 560 22.44 47.23 -52.41
CA ILE A 560 21.60 46.02 -52.48
C ILE A 560 21.95 45.20 -53.73
N GLU A 561 22.39 45.80 -54.84
CA GLU A 561 22.95 45.08 -56.00
C GLU A 561 24.38 44.64 -55.73
N LYS A 562 25.18 45.38 -54.97
CA LYS A 562 26.49 44.93 -54.46
C LYS A 562 26.29 43.90 -53.36
N MET A 563 25.29 44.01 -52.48
CA MET A 563 24.93 42.97 -51.53
C MET A 563 24.26 41.78 -52.21
N LEU A 564 23.53 41.93 -53.32
CA LEU A 564 22.98 40.82 -54.09
C LEU A 564 24.08 40.16 -54.92
N LYS A 565 25.02 40.90 -55.51
CA LYS A 565 26.23 40.34 -56.13
C LYS A 565 27.17 39.72 -55.08
N ALA A 566 27.24 40.28 -53.87
CA ALA A 566 28.01 39.71 -52.76
C ALA A 566 27.28 38.50 -52.16
N PHE A 567 25.96 38.49 -52.04
CA PHE A 567 25.16 37.32 -51.63
C PHE A 567 25.09 36.27 -52.73
N GLU A 568 25.14 36.63 -54.02
CA GLU A 568 25.26 35.69 -55.13
C GLU A 568 26.68 35.13 -55.21
N ALA A 569 27.71 35.94 -54.90
CA ALA A 569 29.09 35.47 -54.74
C ALA A 569 29.26 34.61 -53.48
N GLU A 570 28.58 34.92 -52.37
CA GLU A 570 28.59 34.15 -51.12
C GLU A 570 27.71 32.91 -51.23
N LYS A 571 26.61 32.95 -51.99
CA LYS A 571 25.82 31.78 -52.40
C LYS A 571 26.62 30.90 -53.36
N ALA A 572 27.41 31.47 -54.26
CA ALA A 572 28.34 30.71 -55.10
C ALA A 572 29.48 30.11 -54.25
N LEU A 573 29.98 30.82 -53.23
CA LEU A 573 31.00 30.31 -52.29
C LEU A 573 30.43 29.22 -51.36
N LEU A 574 29.19 29.36 -50.90
CA LEU A 574 28.46 28.37 -50.09
C LEU A 574 28.03 27.15 -50.92
N LEU A 575 27.66 27.32 -52.19
CA LEU A 575 27.47 26.19 -53.12
C LEU A 575 28.80 25.47 -53.37
N THR A 576 29.92 26.19 -53.45
CA THR A 576 31.26 25.59 -53.58
C THR A 576 31.70 24.89 -52.27
N GLN A 577 31.34 25.41 -51.09
CA GLN A 577 31.59 24.77 -49.79
C GLN A 577 30.68 23.56 -49.54
N ILE A 578 29.43 23.57 -50.03
CA ILE A 578 28.51 22.43 -49.97
C ILE A 578 28.96 21.32 -50.94
N GLU A 579 29.48 21.66 -52.13
CA GLU A 579 30.12 20.69 -53.01
C GLU A 579 31.43 20.13 -52.42
N GLN A 580 32.27 20.96 -51.77
CA GLN A 580 33.48 20.49 -51.07
C GLN A 580 33.17 19.61 -49.85
N GLN A 581 32.14 19.92 -49.06
CA GLN A 581 31.71 19.06 -47.93
C GLN A 581 31.02 17.76 -48.39
N SER A 582 30.43 17.73 -49.58
CA SER A 582 29.91 16.48 -50.17
C SER A 582 31.03 15.53 -50.65
N VAL A 583 32.23 16.05 -50.91
CA VAL A 583 33.40 15.25 -51.30
C VAL A 583 34.11 14.69 -50.06
N GLU A 584 34.12 15.40 -48.92
CA GLU A 584 34.74 14.92 -47.68
C GLU A 584 33.93 13.83 -46.94
N SER A 585 32.61 13.73 -47.13
CA SER A 585 31.81 12.65 -46.51
C SER A 585 31.94 11.29 -47.23
N LYS A 586 32.42 11.29 -48.47
CA LYS A 586 32.53 10.07 -49.31
C LYS A 586 33.70 9.15 -48.91
N SER A 587 34.78 9.66 -48.31
CA SER A 587 35.94 8.85 -47.91
C SER A 587 35.79 8.18 -46.53
N HIS A 588 34.83 8.59 -45.69
CA HIS A 588 34.60 7.96 -44.38
C HIS A 588 33.66 6.73 -44.46
N SER A 589 32.81 6.68 -45.50
CA SER A 589 31.87 5.56 -45.76
C SER A 589 32.55 4.29 -46.29
N GLU A 590 33.71 4.37 -46.95
CA GLU A 590 34.39 3.19 -47.51
C GLU A 590 35.27 2.46 -46.49
N ALA A 591 35.79 3.15 -45.48
CA ALA A 591 36.60 2.54 -44.42
C ALA A 591 35.76 1.78 -43.37
N GLN A 592 34.53 2.21 -43.12
CA GLN A 592 33.64 1.58 -42.14
C GLN A 592 33.07 0.24 -42.62
N ASN A 593 32.92 0.06 -43.93
CA ASN A 593 32.49 -1.20 -44.53
C ASN A 593 33.55 -2.33 -44.46
N ALA A 594 34.85 -2.00 -44.35
CA ALA A 594 35.89 -3.02 -44.24
C ALA A 594 35.94 -3.68 -42.85
N GLN A 595 35.64 -2.95 -41.77
CA GLN A 595 35.59 -3.51 -40.40
C GLN A 595 34.35 -4.39 -40.14
N LEU A 596 33.24 -4.17 -40.86
CA LEU A 596 32.05 -4.99 -40.71
C LEU A 596 32.23 -6.41 -41.29
N GLN A 597 33.04 -6.58 -42.32
CA GLN A 597 33.27 -7.90 -42.93
C GLN A 597 34.10 -8.84 -42.03
N GLU A 598 35.06 -8.31 -41.27
CA GLU A 598 35.93 -9.12 -40.37
C GLU A 598 35.19 -9.64 -39.11
N ILE A 599 34.14 -8.94 -38.67
CA ILE A 599 33.31 -9.38 -37.53
C ILE A 599 32.37 -10.53 -37.95
N MET A 600 31.92 -10.57 -39.20
CA MET A 600 31.07 -11.65 -39.71
C MET A 600 31.80 -13.00 -39.73
N ASP A 601 33.04 -13.04 -40.19
CA ASP A 601 33.81 -14.30 -40.29
C ASP A 601 34.09 -14.94 -38.91
N ASN A 602 34.17 -14.15 -37.83
CA ASN A 602 34.41 -14.65 -36.48
C ASN A 602 33.18 -15.30 -35.81
N LEU A 603 31.95 -14.91 -36.19
CA LEU A 603 30.72 -15.48 -35.62
C LEU A 603 30.41 -16.88 -36.15
N GLU A 604 30.75 -17.16 -37.41
CA GLU A 604 30.49 -18.47 -38.03
C GLU A 604 31.34 -19.61 -37.41
N GLN A 605 32.53 -19.31 -36.90
CA GLN A 605 33.42 -20.29 -36.27
C GLN A 605 32.93 -20.73 -34.88
N LYS A 606 32.26 -19.84 -34.12
CA LYS A 606 31.76 -20.16 -32.77
C LYS A 606 30.57 -21.12 -32.77
N ASP A 607 29.77 -21.13 -33.84
CA ASP A 607 28.58 -21.97 -33.94
C ASP A 607 28.92 -23.47 -34.17
N LYS A 608 30.11 -23.76 -34.70
CA LYS A 608 30.63 -25.14 -34.82
C LYS A 608 31.01 -25.77 -33.47
N GLU A 609 31.58 -25.00 -32.53
CA GLU A 609 32.00 -25.52 -31.22
C GLU A 609 30.81 -25.95 -30.35
N PHE A 610 29.65 -25.31 -30.49
CA PHE A 610 28.47 -25.61 -29.65
C PHE A 610 27.84 -26.98 -29.97
N ASN A 611 27.84 -27.40 -31.23
CA ASN A 611 27.20 -28.65 -31.63
C ASN A 611 27.96 -29.92 -31.19
N GLU A 612 29.27 -29.82 -30.93
CA GLU A 612 30.11 -30.97 -30.54
C GLU A 612 29.89 -31.40 -29.07
N VAL A 613 29.65 -30.44 -28.16
CA VAL A 613 29.44 -30.72 -26.72
C VAL A 613 28.11 -31.44 -26.47
N LYS A 614 27.08 -31.15 -27.27
CA LYS A 614 25.75 -31.77 -27.13
C LYS A 614 25.78 -33.29 -27.37
N LEU A 615 26.69 -33.79 -28.22
CA LEU A 615 26.79 -35.21 -28.52
C LEU A 615 27.40 -36.04 -27.38
N GLN A 616 28.27 -35.45 -26.54
CA GLN A 616 28.97 -36.18 -25.47
C GLN A 616 28.05 -36.54 -24.29
N LEU A 617 27.05 -35.72 -23.98
CA LEU A 617 26.18 -35.91 -22.81
C LEU A 617 25.29 -37.17 -22.91
N SER A 618 24.82 -37.50 -24.12
CA SER A 618 23.94 -38.68 -24.33
C SER A 618 24.65 -40.02 -24.09
N SER A 619 25.98 -40.07 -24.18
CA SER A 619 26.74 -41.31 -23.95
C SER A 619 26.88 -41.68 -22.46
N ALA A 620 26.83 -40.70 -21.55
CA ALA A 620 27.04 -40.92 -20.12
C ALA A 620 25.83 -41.60 -19.43
N GLU A 621 24.60 -41.34 -19.89
CA GLU A 621 23.38 -41.92 -19.29
C GLU A 621 23.30 -43.45 -19.47
N SER A 622 23.86 -43.99 -20.55
CA SER A 622 23.79 -45.43 -20.83
C SER A 622 24.67 -46.28 -19.89
N GLN A 623 25.79 -45.74 -19.39
CA GLN A 623 26.70 -46.49 -18.51
C GLN A 623 26.14 -46.72 -17.09
N ILE A 624 25.27 -45.84 -16.58
CA ILE A 624 24.73 -45.94 -15.22
C ILE A 624 23.78 -47.14 -15.07
N SER A 625 23.05 -47.52 -16.13
CA SER A 625 22.10 -48.64 -16.09
C SER A 625 22.77 -50.01 -15.89
N LEU A 626 23.99 -50.21 -16.38
CA LEU A 626 24.71 -51.49 -16.30
C LEU A 626 25.17 -51.85 -14.87
N LYS A 627 25.56 -50.87 -14.04
CA LYS A 627 26.05 -51.17 -12.68
C LYS A 627 24.95 -51.62 -11.70
N ALA A 628 23.68 -51.30 -11.96
CA ALA A 628 22.58 -51.72 -11.09
C ALA A 628 22.36 -53.25 -11.10
N LEU A 629 22.66 -53.92 -12.20
CA LEU A 629 22.46 -55.37 -12.36
C LEU A 629 23.49 -56.21 -11.57
N GLU A 630 24.70 -55.67 -11.36
CA GLU A 630 25.81 -56.39 -10.72
C GLU A 630 25.58 -56.63 -9.22
N ILE A 631 24.93 -55.68 -8.54
CA ILE A 631 24.64 -55.75 -7.10
C ILE A 631 23.64 -56.88 -6.76
N GLN A 632 22.70 -57.17 -7.66
CA GLN A 632 21.66 -58.17 -7.41
C GLN A 632 22.20 -59.62 -7.38
N ASN A 633 23.31 -59.89 -8.07
CA ASN A 633 23.89 -61.24 -8.11
C ASN A 633 24.63 -61.63 -6.82
N ASN A 634 25.22 -60.68 -6.09
CA ASN A 634 26.00 -60.98 -4.89
C ASN A 634 25.13 -61.48 -3.69
N LEU A 635 23.84 -61.16 -3.66
CA LEU A 635 22.96 -61.51 -2.53
C LEU A 635 22.62 -63.00 -2.47
N LYS A 636 22.64 -63.72 -3.60
CA LYS A 636 22.32 -65.17 -3.66
C LYS A 636 23.43 -66.07 -3.12
N ALA A 637 24.69 -65.61 -3.08
CA ALA A 637 25.81 -66.45 -2.64
C ALA A 637 25.82 -66.68 -1.11
N PHE A 638 25.31 -65.74 -0.32
CA PHE A 638 25.37 -65.78 1.14
C PHE A 638 24.39 -66.80 1.78
N GLU A 639 23.30 -67.17 1.11
CA GLU A 639 22.31 -68.10 1.68
C GLU A 639 22.77 -69.57 1.68
N ALA A 640 23.72 -69.95 0.82
CA ALA A 640 24.19 -71.34 0.71
C ALA A 640 25.08 -71.79 1.89
N GLU A 641 25.86 -70.89 2.48
CA GLU A 641 26.85 -71.22 3.51
C GLU A 641 26.20 -71.63 4.86
N LYS A 642 25.01 -71.09 5.16
CA LYS A 642 24.24 -71.40 6.38
C LYS A 642 23.80 -72.86 6.48
N SER A 643 23.60 -73.54 5.36
CA SER A 643 23.08 -74.92 5.31
C SER A 643 24.07 -75.97 5.83
N VAL A 644 25.38 -75.74 5.72
CA VAL A 644 26.41 -76.78 5.95
C VAL A 644 26.72 -76.98 7.44
N LEU A 645 26.55 -75.95 8.27
CA LEU A 645 26.92 -76.00 9.69
C LEU A 645 25.97 -76.85 10.56
N LEU A 646 24.69 -76.99 10.17
CA LEU A 646 23.71 -77.77 10.94
C LEU A 646 23.97 -79.29 10.94
N THR A 647 24.56 -79.83 9.88
CA THR A 647 24.78 -81.28 9.71
C THR A 647 25.90 -81.84 10.62
N LYS A 648 26.81 -80.99 11.12
CA LYS A 648 27.96 -81.44 11.95
C LYS A 648 27.54 -81.82 13.39
N ILE A 649 26.43 -81.28 13.89
CA ILE A 649 25.97 -81.46 15.28
C ILE A 649 25.37 -82.86 15.53
N GLU A 650 24.76 -83.49 14.51
CA GLU A 650 24.13 -84.81 14.62
C GLU A 650 25.13 -85.96 14.84
N GLN A 651 26.37 -85.85 14.35
CA GLN A 651 27.34 -86.96 14.40
C GLN A 651 27.88 -87.27 15.81
N LEU A 652 27.95 -86.28 16.71
CA LEU A 652 28.57 -86.44 18.04
C LEU A 652 27.71 -87.25 19.04
N GLY A 653 26.41 -87.42 18.80
CA GLY A 653 25.53 -88.18 19.72
C GLY A 653 25.72 -89.70 19.67
N ILE A 654 26.27 -90.24 18.56
CA ILE A 654 26.40 -91.67 18.32
C ILE A 654 27.47 -92.31 19.22
N GLU A 655 28.54 -91.59 19.57
CA GLU A 655 29.64 -92.11 20.39
C GLU A 655 29.21 -92.50 21.82
N HIS A 656 28.17 -91.88 22.37
CA HIS A 656 27.70 -92.13 23.73
C HIS A 656 27.05 -93.52 23.92
N LYS A 657 26.67 -94.18 22.81
CA LYS A 657 26.06 -95.51 22.78
C LYS A 657 27.04 -96.63 23.17
N ASN A 658 28.33 -96.48 22.86
CA ASN A 658 29.35 -97.51 23.09
C ASN A 658 29.70 -97.69 24.58
N ASN A 659 29.39 -96.72 25.43
CA ASN A 659 29.64 -96.79 26.87
C ASN A 659 28.74 -97.83 27.60
N SER A 660 27.66 -98.26 26.97
CA SER A 660 26.68 -99.20 27.51
C SER A 660 27.20 -100.65 27.65
N GLU A 661 28.21 -101.05 26.89
CA GLU A 661 28.65 -102.45 26.84
C GLU A 661 29.65 -102.82 27.94
N ALA A 662 30.42 -101.86 28.45
CA ALA A 662 31.36 -102.06 29.57
C ALA A 662 30.64 -102.41 30.89
N GLN A 663 29.37 -102.02 31.04
CA GLN A 663 28.55 -102.24 32.23
C GLN A 663 28.23 -103.73 32.46
N ASN A 664 28.27 -104.56 31.42
CA ASN A 664 27.93 -105.99 31.48
C ASN A 664 29.03 -106.85 32.12
N ALA A 665 30.31 -106.49 32.04
CA ALA A 665 31.39 -107.23 32.70
C ALA A 665 31.34 -107.08 34.24
N GLN A 666 30.69 -106.02 34.71
CA GLN A 666 30.54 -105.70 36.13
C GLN A 666 29.56 -106.63 36.86
N LEU A 667 28.65 -107.27 36.13
CA LEU A 667 27.67 -108.24 36.65
C LEU A 667 28.29 -109.55 37.17
N GLN A 668 29.47 -109.93 36.70
CA GLN A 668 30.06 -111.24 37.04
C GLN A 668 30.85 -111.22 38.36
N LEU A 669 31.39 -110.07 38.73
CA LEU A 669 31.89 -109.78 40.08
C LEU A 669 30.75 -109.74 41.11
N THR A 670 29.53 -109.43 40.67
CA THR A 670 28.32 -109.40 41.52
C THR A 670 27.95 -110.77 42.07
N LEU A 671 28.36 -111.87 41.42
CA LEU A 671 28.08 -113.23 41.87
C LEU A 671 28.91 -113.68 43.09
N ASN A 672 30.18 -113.32 43.17
CA ASN A 672 30.98 -113.59 44.38
C ASN A 672 30.58 -112.68 45.56
N ASN A 673 30.03 -111.50 45.26
CA ASN A 673 29.37 -110.70 46.30
C ASN A 673 28.14 -111.42 46.87
N LEU A 674 27.52 -112.41 46.19
CA LEU A 674 26.30 -113.07 46.68
C LEU A 674 26.50 -114.00 47.90
N GLU A 675 27.68 -114.59 48.10
CA GLU A 675 27.95 -115.41 49.31
C GLU A 675 28.30 -114.54 50.52
N GLN A 676 29.07 -113.45 50.31
CA GLN A 676 29.18 -112.39 51.31
C GLN A 676 27.83 -111.72 51.58
N ASN A 677 26.95 -111.66 50.57
CA ASN A 677 25.58 -111.21 50.72
C ASN A 677 24.74 -112.16 51.58
N GLU A 678 25.15 -113.39 51.94
CA GLU A 678 24.38 -114.28 52.84
C GLU A 678 24.66 -114.00 54.33
N SER A 679 25.92 -113.72 54.69
CA SER A 679 26.25 -113.18 56.02
C SER A 679 25.81 -111.72 56.14
N ALA A 680 25.99 -110.96 55.05
CA ALA A 680 25.31 -109.69 54.94
C ALA A 680 23.80 -109.93 54.97
N LEU A 681 23.20 -111.03 54.49
CA LEU A 681 21.74 -111.27 54.51
C LEU A 681 21.21 -111.34 55.94
N GLN A 682 21.96 -111.84 56.91
CA GLN A 682 21.55 -111.83 58.33
C GLN A 682 21.63 -110.44 58.95
N GLN A 683 22.69 -109.68 58.68
CA GLN A 683 22.74 -108.25 59.04
C GLN A 683 21.74 -107.42 58.23
N THR A 684 21.47 -107.82 57.00
CA THR A 684 20.42 -107.33 56.11
C THR A 684 19.09 -107.85 56.59
N GLN A 685 18.98 -108.86 57.46
CA GLN A 685 17.70 -109.29 58.04
C GLN A 685 17.34 -108.39 59.21
N GLU A 686 18.33 -107.98 60.03
CA GLU A 686 18.16 -106.94 61.06
C GLU A 686 18.00 -105.56 60.44
N ILE A 687 18.81 -105.21 59.44
CA ILE A 687 18.61 -104.01 58.62
C ILE A 687 17.34 -104.14 57.80
N VAL A 688 16.85 -105.32 57.40
CA VAL A 688 15.51 -105.50 56.78
C VAL A 688 14.42 -105.37 57.83
N ASN A 689 14.65 -105.68 59.10
CA ASN A 689 13.69 -105.40 60.16
C ASN A 689 13.66 -103.90 60.50
N GLN A 690 14.82 -103.23 60.56
CA GLN A 690 14.93 -101.78 60.67
C GLN A 690 14.39 -101.08 59.42
N LEU A 691 14.73 -101.54 58.22
CA LEU A 691 14.18 -101.10 56.95
C LEU A 691 12.72 -101.52 56.84
N ARG A 692 12.21 -102.56 57.49
CA ARG A 692 10.76 -102.85 57.55
C ARG A 692 10.07 -101.86 58.47
N GLN A 693 10.71 -101.45 59.56
CA GLN A 693 10.20 -100.42 60.45
C GLN A 693 10.29 -99.04 59.80
N GLU A 694 11.38 -98.75 59.09
CA GLU A 694 11.56 -97.56 58.27
C GLU A 694 10.67 -97.60 57.04
N ASN A 695 10.40 -98.76 56.42
CA ASN A 695 9.49 -98.94 55.28
C ASN A 695 8.03 -99.01 55.75
N ALA A 696 7.75 -99.34 57.01
CA ALA A 696 6.46 -99.09 57.64
C ALA A 696 6.30 -97.60 57.93
N SER A 697 7.33 -96.92 58.42
CA SER A 697 7.31 -95.45 58.64
C SER A 697 7.36 -94.66 57.32
N ALA A 698 8.02 -95.21 56.29
CA ALA A 698 8.11 -94.69 54.94
C ALA A 698 6.86 -95.07 54.17
N GLY A 699 6.24 -96.22 54.45
CA GLY A 699 4.90 -96.59 53.99
C GLY A 699 3.87 -95.66 54.57
N GLN A 700 3.94 -95.34 55.87
CA GLN A 700 3.08 -94.34 56.50
C GLN A 700 3.39 -92.92 56.00
N ARG A 701 4.66 -92.58 55.72
CA ARG A 701 5.04 -91.35 55.00
C ARG A 701 4.62 -91.38 53.55
N ASN A 702 4.54 -92.52 52.89
CA ASN A 702 4.17 -92.66 51.49
C ASN A 702 2.64 -92.65 51.38
N GLU A 703 1.91 -93.16 52.37
CA GLU A 703 0.48 -92.93 52.55
C GLU A 703 0.21 -91.46 52.91
N ASP A 704 1.00 -90.83 53.77
CA ASP A 704 0.87 -89.40 54.08
C ASP A 704 1.29 -88.54 52.88
N LEU A 705 2.31 -88.95 52.11
CA LEU A 705 2.73 -88.32 50.86
C LEU A 705 1.76 -88.61 49.73
N GLN A 706 1.09 -89.77 49.66
CA GLN A 706 0.02 -90.07 48.70
C GLN A 706 -1.25 -89.34 49.08
N SER A 707 -1.54 -89.19 50.37
CA SER A 707 -2.61 -88.34 50.87
C SER A 707 -2.32 -86.87 50.51
N LYS A 708 -1.10 -86.39 50.76
CA LYS A 708 -0.64 -85.07 50.32
C LYS A 708 -0.58 -84.95 48.81
N LEU A 709 -0.19 -85.98 48.06
CA LEU A 709 -0.13 -85.99 46.60
C LEU A 709 -1.56 -85.92 46.07
N SER A 710 -2.49 -86.72 46.57
CA SER A 710 -3.90 -86.65 46.21
C SER A 710 -4.50 -85.29 46.57
N LEU A 711 -4.14 -84.71 47.72
CA LEU A 711 -4.55 -83.37 48.11
C LEU A 711 -3.91 -82.31 47.19
N THR A 712 -2.67 -82.51 46.74
CA THR A 712 -1.96 -81.60 45.84
C THR A 712 -2.45 -81.77 44.41
N GLU A 713 -2.83 -82.96 43.97
CA GLU A 713 -3.49 -83.26 42.70
C GLU A 713 -4.89 -82.68 42.69
N VAL A 714 -5.66 -82.80 43.78
CA VAL A 714 -6.96 -82.11 43.94
C VAL A 714 -6.75 -80.61 43.90
N LYS A 715 -5.77 -80.05 44.63
CA LYS A 715 -5.44 -78.62 44.57
C LYS A 715 -4.94 -78.18 43.20
N LEU A 716 -4.18 -79.02 42.49
CA LEU A 716 -3.69 -78.75 41.14
C LEU A 716 -4.83 -78.80 40.14
N THR A 717 -5.75 -79.75 40.28
CA THR A 717 -6.98 -79.84 39.48
C THR A 717 -7.88 -78.65 39.75
N GLN A 718 -8.01 -78.22 41.00
CA GLN A 718 -8.76 -77.03 41.39
C GLN A 718 -8.08 -75.75 40.90
N ALA A 719 -6.75 -75.66 40.93
CA ALA A 719 -5.98 -74.57 40.35
C ALA A 719 -6.07 -74.57 38.81
N THR A 720 -6.08 -75.74 38.17
CA THR A 720 -6.24 -75.88 36.72
C THR A 720 -7.66 -75.46 36.31
N GLN A 721 -8.69 -75.86 37.06
CA GLN A 721 -10.06 -75.38 36.86
C GLN A 721 -10.18 -73.86 37.08
N GLN A 722 -9.47 -73.30 38.06
CA GLN A 722 -9.39 -71.84 38.26
C GLN A 722 -8.67 -71.15 37.09
N ILE A 723 -7.57 -71.72 36.58
CA ILE A 723 -6.88 -71.22 35.38
C ILE A 723 -7.78 -71.32 34.15
N ASP A 724 -8.51 -72.41 33.96
CA ASP A 724 -9.46 -72.59 32.85
C ASP A 724 -10.63 -71.60 32.96
N ALA A 725 -11.13 -71.35 34.18
CA ALA A 725 -12.15 -70.34 34.43
C ALA A 725 -11.64 -68.91 34.16
N VAL A 726 -10.41 -68.59 34.60
CA VAL A 726 -9.75 -67.31 34.32
C VAL A 726 -9.44 -67.17 32.83
N THR A 727 -9.02 -68.24 32.15
CA THR A 727 -8.74 -68.26 30.71
C THR A 727 -10.01 -68.08 29.90
N SER A 728 -11.10 -68.74 30.29
CA SER A 728 -12.43 -68.56 29.69
C SER A 728 -12.95 -67.13 29.92
N SER A 729 -12.80 -66.59 31.13
CA SER A 729 -13.15 -65.21 31.45
C SER A 729 -12.31 -64.21 30.66
N TYR A 730 -11.00 -64.47 30.50
CA TYR A 730 -10.11 -63.68 29.67
C TYR A 730 -10.48 -63.75 28.18
N GLN A 731 -10.86 -64.93 27.66
CA GLN A 731 -11.35 -65.08 26.28
C GLN A 731 -12.67 -64.35 26.06
N ILE A 732 -13.61 -64.42 27.00
CA ILE A 732 -14.86 -63.64 26.95
C ILE A 732 -14.53 -62.14 26.96
N CYS A 733 -13.74 -61.68 27.93
CA CYS A 733 -13.33 -60.28 28.04
C CYS A 733 -12.56 -59.80 26.78
N SER A 734 -11.69 -60.63 26.21
CA SER A 734 -10.98 -60.33 24.96
C SER A 734 -11.93 -60.23 23.77
N THR A 735 -12.95 -61.08 23.71
CA THR A 735 -14.00 -61.05 22.68
C THR A 735 -14.85 -59.79 22.83
N ASP A 736 -15.27 -59.46 24.06
CA ASP A 736 -16.02 -58.24 24.37
C ASP A 736 -15.21 -56.97 24.06
N LEU A 737 -13.92 -56.94 24.39
CA LEU A 737 -13.01 -55.84 24.02
C LEU A 737 -12.84 -55.73 22.51
N SER A 738 -12.78 -56.84 21.79
CA SER A 738 -12.72 -56.86 20.32
C SER A 738 -14.01 -56.32 19.70
N GLU A 739 -15.18 -56.69 20.21
CA GLU A 739 -16.47 -56.15 19.76
C GLU A 739 -16.62 -54.66 20.11
N LEU A 740 -16.24 -54.26 21.33
CA LEU A 740 -16.20 -52.85 21.74
C LEU A 740 -15.27 -52.04 20.82
N ARG A 741 -14.10 -52.58 20.47
CA ARG A 741 -13.16 -51.95 19.54
C ARG A 741 -13.75 -51.81 18.14
N LYS A 742 -14.41 -52.85 17.61
CA LYS A 742 -15.12 -52.76 16.31
C LYS A 742 -16.20 -51.68 16.33
N LEU A 743 -16.94 -51.58 17.43
CA LEU A 743 -17.98 -50.58 17.62
C LEU A 743 -17.40 -49.17 17.65
N VAL A 744 -16.34 -48.93 18.43
CA VAL A 744 -15.60 -47.65 18.47
C VAL A 744 -15.08 -47.28 17.08
N ILE A 745 -14.46 -48.21 16.36
CA ILE A 745 -13.97 -47.96 14.99
C ILE A 745 -15.12 -47.61 14.05
N LYS A 746 -16.27 -48.29 14.15
CA LYS A 746 -17.46 -47.98 13.34
C LYS A 746 -17.97 -46.57 13.63
N THR A 747 -18.12 -46.20 14.90
CA THR A 747 -18.57 -44.86 15.30
C THR A 747 -17.57 -43.78 14.86
N VAL A 748 -16.27 -44.02 14.99
CA VAL A 748 -15.23 -43.10 14.50
C VAL A 748 -15.27 -42.99 12.97
N LYS A 749 -15.46 -44.09 12.23
CA LYS A 749 -15.66 -44.05 10.77
C LYS A 749 -16.89 -43.26 10.38
N GLU A 750 -18.01 -43.41 11.08
CA GLU A 750 -19.23 -42.64 10.84
C GLU A 750 -19.05 -41.14 11.15
N ILE A 751 -18.27 -40.79 12.20
CA ILE A 751 -17.83 -39.42 12.50
C ILE A 751 -16.97 -38.86 11.35
N CYS A 752 -15.94 -39.59 10.93
CA CYS A 752 -15.06 -39.16 9.84
C CYS A 752 -15.82 -39.04 8.52
N ASN A 753 -16.67 -40.01 8.17
CA ASN A 753 -17.48 -39.97 6.95
C ASN A 753 -18.46 -38.79 6.98
N SER A 754 -19.10 -38.49 8.11
CA SER A 754 -19.96 -37.29 8.19
C SER A 754 -19.22 -35.96 7.99
N LYS A 755 -17.91 -35.90 8.27
CA LYS A 755 -17.07 -34.73 7.96
C LYS A 755 -16.56 -34.71 6.52
N LEU A 756 -16.58 -35.84 5.80
CA LEU A 756 -16.00 -36.00 4.46
C LEU A 756 -17.07 -36.14 3.35
N SER A 757 -18.27 -36.62 3.66
CA SER A 757 -19.41 -36.64 2.75
C SER A 757 -20.29 -35.43 3.04
N GLY A 758 -20.09 -34.35 2.29
CA GLY A 758 -21.00 -33.22 2.24
C GLY A 758 -22.41 -33.71 1.90
N SER A 759 -23.26 -33.81 2.92
CA SER A 759 -24.66 -34.20 2.74
C SER A 759 -25.45 -32.99 2.24
N GLU A 760 -26.10 -33.17 1.11
CA GLU A 760 -26.85 -32.21 0.27
C GLU A 760 -28.02 -31.47 0.97
N GLN A 761 -28.24 -31.65 2.27
CA GLN A 761 -29.35 -31.06 3.00
C GLN A 761 -28.95 -29.76 3.72
N GLN A 762 -29.79 -28.73 3.59
CA GLN A 762 -29.55 -27.46 4.27
C GLN A 762 -29.60 -27.63 5.80
N PRO A 763 -28.75 -26.92 6.58
CA PRO A 763 -28.73 -27.01 8.04
C PRO A 763 -30.10 -26.79 8.70
N LEU A 764 -30.89 -25.84 8.17
CA LEU A 764 -32.25 -25.56 8.63
C LEU A 764 -33.22 -26.74 8.44
N ASP A 765 -32.94 -27.64 7.50
CA ASP A 765 -33.73 -28.86 7.25
C ASP A 765 -33.14 -30.11 7.91
N ALA A 766 -31.83 -30.11 8.12
CA ALA A 766 -31.13 -31.20 8.78
C ALA A 766 -31.43 -31.26 10.28
N VAL A 767 -31.50 -30.11 10.97
CA VAL A 767 -31.67 -30.08 12.43
C VAL A 767 -32.96 -30.76 12.92
N PRO A 768 -34.15 -30.52 12.36
CA PRO A 768 -35.37 -31.23 12.80
C PRO A 768 -35.25 -32.76 12.67
N ASN A 769 -34.58 -33.25 11.62
CA ASN A 769 -34.32 -34.67 11.44
C ASN A 769 -33.38 -35.23 12.50
N ILE A 770 -32.29 -34.50 12.80
CA ILE A 770 -31.32 -34.88 13.84
C ILE A 770 -31.98 -34.86 15.23
N ILE A 771 -32.83 -33.87 15.52
CA ILE A 771 -33.61 -33.79 16.76
C ILE A 771 -34.48 -35.03 16.92
N ARG A 772 -35.21 -35.44 15.86
CA ARG A 772 -36.07 -36.64 15.88
C ARG A 772 -35.28 -37.94 16.11
N GLU A 773 -34.08 -38.05 15.51
CA GLU A 773 -33.17 -39.17 15.79
C GLU A 773 -32.75 -39.19 17.27
N MET A 774 -32.41 -38.03 17.81
CA MET A 774 -31.99 -37.89 19.21
C MET A 774 -33.11 -38.22 20.20
N GLU A 775 -34.34 -37.75 19.95
CA GLU A 775 -35.52 -38.08 20.75
C GLU A 775 -35.81 -39.58 20.76
N THR A 776 -35.63 -40.26 19.62
CA THR A 776 -35.81 -41.71 19.50
C THR A 776 -34.83 -42.47 20.41
N ILE A 777 -33.58 -42.01 20.52
CA ILE A 777 -32.57 -42.62 21.38
C ILE A 777 -32.85 -42.32 22.85
N LEU A 778 -33.20 -41.07 23.18
CA LEU A 778 -33.53 -40.64 24.54
C LEU A 778 -34.71 -41.44 25.12
N ASN A 779 -35.71 -41.77 24.30
CA ASN A 779 -36.83 -42.61 24.71
C ASN A 779 -36.41 -44.03 25.13
N LYS A 780 -35.33 -44.58 24.58
CA LYS A 780 -34.81 -45.90 24.98
C LYS A 780 -34.19 -45.87 26.39
N PHE A 781 -33.60 -44.74 26.79
CA PHE A 781 -32.98 -44.55 28.12
C PHE A 781 -33.98 -44.18 29.22
N ASN A 782 -35.24 -43.89 28.85
CA ASN A 782 -36.29 -43.50 29.78
C ASN A 782 -36.96 -44.69 30.50
N ASN A 783 -36.61 -45.94 30.13
CA ASN A 783 -37.20 -47.15 30.71
C ASN A 783 -36.57 -47.52 32.07
N ALA A 784 -37.35 -48.14 32.96
CA ALA A 784 -36.89 -48.57 34.29
C ALA A 784 -35.75 -49.62 34.27
N SER A 785 -35.52 -50.27 33.12
CA SER A 785 -34.41 -51.19 32.88
C SER A 785 -33.16 -50.52 32.29
N ALA A 786 -33.09 -49.18 32.26
CA ALA A 786 -32.01 -48.44 31.58
C ALA A 786 -30.61 -48.86 32.03
N ILE A 787 -30.40 -49.18 33.31
CA ILE A 787 -29.08 -49.63 33.82
C ILE A 787 -28.69 -50.98 33.20
N ASN A 788 -29.62 -51.95 33.18
CA ASN A 788 -29.42 -53.25 32.53
C ASN A 788 -29.31 -53.11 31.01
N TYR A 789 -30.03 -52.14 30.43
CA TYR A 789 -29.97 -51.84 29.00
C TYR A 789 -28.60 -51.29 28.63
N VAL A 790 -28.08 -50.30 29.36
CA VAL A 790 -26.76 -49.67 29.13
C VAL A 790 -25.63 -50.69 29.28
N ALA A 791 -25.76 -51.68 30.16
CA ALA A 791 -24.80 -52.77 30.31
C ALA A 791 -24.82 -53.78 29.13
N SER A 792 -25.84 -53.76 28.27
CA SER A 792 -25.89 -54.58 27.06
C SER A 792 -25.06 -53.95 25.92
N THR A 793 -24.61 -54.77 24.98
CA THR A 793 -23.94 -54.30 23.75
C THR A 793 -24.80 -53.28 22.99
N GLU A 794 -26.13 -53.47 22.99
CA GLU A 794 -27.07 -52.55 22.36
C GLU A 794 -27.14 -51.21 23.11
N GLY A 795 -27.15 -51.21 24.44
CA GLY A 795 -27.17 -49.98 25.23
C GLY A 795 -25.90 -49.17 25.06
N LEU A 796 -24.72 -49.81 25.13
CA LEU A 796 -23.44 -49.16 24.83
C LEU A 796 -23.44 -48.54 23.42
N GLN A 797 -23.99 -49.24 22.43
CA GLN A 797 -24.15 -48.72 21.07
C GLN A 797 -25.05 -47.49 21.03
N ASN A 798 -26.19 -47.48 21.72
CA ASN A 798 -27.07 -46.31 21.75
C ASN A 798 -26.44 -45.12 22.50
N VAL A 799 -25.62 -45.36 23.54
CA VAL A 799 -24.91 -44.29 24.28
C VAL A 799 -23.90 -43.62 23.36
N MET A 800 -23.11 -44.42 22.63
CA MET A 800 -22.18 -43.92 21.63
C MET A 800 -22.89 -43.20 20.48
N TYR A 801 -24.00 -43.75 19.99
CA TYR A 801 -24.79 -43.15 18.92
C TYR A 801 -25.44 -41.83 19.36
N LEU A 802 -25.90 -41.72 20.61
CA LEU A 802 -26.41 -40.46 21.18
C LEU A 802 -25.34 -39.36 21.15
N GLY A 803 -24.11 -39.69 21.56
CA GLY A 803 -22.98 -38.76 21.49
C GLY A 803 -22.69 -38.31 20.06
N TYR A 804 -22.75 -39.23 19.09
CA TYR A 804 -22.57 -38.91 17.66
C TYR A 804 -23.66 -37.99 17.10
N VAL A 805 -24.94 -38.31 17.36
CA VAL A 805 -26.09 -37.52 16.90
C VAL A 805 -26.06 -36.11 17.52
N PHE A 806 -25.64 -35.98 18.77
CA PHE A 806 -25.43 -34.68 19.39
C PHE A 806 -24.32 -33.86 18.73
N ILE A 807 -23.18 -34.47 18.40
CA ILE A 807 -22.09 -33.77 17.68
C ILE A 807 -22.59 -33.25 16.32
N LYS A 808 -23.40 -34.05 15.60
CA LYS A 808 -24.05 -33.59 14.36
C LYS A 808 -24.97 -32.39 14.61
N LEU A 809 -25.82 -32.46 15.63
CA LEU A 809 -26.70 -31.36 16.00
C LEU A 809 -25.91 -30.08 16.31
N TYR A 810 -24.85 -30.21 17.11
CA TYR A 810 -23.97 -29.11 17.49
C TYR A 810 -23.36 -28.43 16.27
N ASP A 811 -22.81 -29.21 15.34
CA ASP A 811 -22.18 -28.71 14.11
C ASP A 811 -23.20 -27.96 13.24
N GLN A 812 -24.40 -28.52 13.05
CA GLN A 812 -25.46 -27.85 12.27
C GLN A 812 -25.96 -26.57 12.95
N CYS A 813 -26.13 -26.56 14.27
CA CYS A 813 -26.50 -25.36 15.04
C CYS A 813 -25.39 -24.30 15.03
N ASP A 814 -24.11 -24.68 15.08
CA ASP A 814 -22.97 -23.76 14.95
C ASP A 814 -22.91 -23.14 13.54
N VAL A 815 -23.19 -23.94 12.50
CA VAL A 815 -23.35 -23.43 11.13
C VAL A 815 -24.50 -22.44 11.06
N ILE A 816 -25.68 -22.74 11.63
CA ILE A 816 -26.83 -21.80 11.66
C ILE A 816 -26.44 -20.51 12.41
N TYR A 817 -25.79 -20.61 13.56
CA TYR A 817 -25.30 -19.46 14.33
C TYR A 817 -24.35 -18.56 13.54
N LYS A 818 -23.41 -19.15 12.80
CA LYS A 818 -22.43 -18.42 11.98
C LYS A 818 -23.00 -17.87 10.68
N THR A 819 -24.08 -18.45 10.15
CA THR A 819 -24.58 -18.15 8.80
C THR A 819 -25.92 -17.41 8.76
N THR A 820 -26.72 -17.43 9.84
CA THR A 820 -28.03 -16.77 9.87
C THR A 820 -27.93 -15.26 9.96
N THR A 821 -28.82 -14.55 9.25
CA THR A 821 -28.98 -13.08 9.37
C THR A 821 -29.78 -12.67 10.59
N ALA A 822 -30.56 -13.58 11.19
CA ALA A 822 -31.29 -13.37 12.43
C ALA A 822 -30.36 -13.59 13.64
N ILE A 823 -29.38 -12.70 13.83
CA ILE A 823 -28.27 -12.84 14.81
C ILE A 823 -28.77 -13.23 16.20
N GLU A 824 -29.80 -12.57 16.71
CA GLU A 824 -30.36 -12.85 18.05
C GLU A 824 -30.94 -14.28 18.14
N THR A 825 -31.65 -14.72 17.09
CA THR A 825 -32.26 -16.06 17.05
C THR A 825 -31.17 -17.13 16.86
N GLY A 826 -30.14 -16.85 16.06
CA GLY A 826 -28.96 -17.72 15.92
C GLY A 826 -28.15 -17.85 17.22
N GLN A 827 -27.95 -16.76 17.95
CA GLN A 827 -27.31 -16.75 19.27
C GLN A 827 -28.13 -17.57 20.29
N GLU A 828 -29.46 -17.45 20.25
CA GLU A 828 -30.35 -18.22 21.11
C GLU A 828 -30.27 -19.74 20.81
N ILE A 829 -30.24 -20.13 19.54
CA ILE A 829 -30.03 -21.52 19.12
C ILE A 829 -28.70 -22.06 19.65
N PHE A 830 -27.61 -21.30 19.49
CA PHE A 830 -26.28 -21.73 19.95
C PHE A 830 -26.21 -21.83 21.47
N SER A 831 -26.79 -20.87 22.19
CA SER A 831 -26.88 -20.88 23.66
C SER A 831 -27.64 -22.11 24.17
N LYS A 832 -28.82 -22.41 23.59
CA LYS A 832 -29.58 -23.62 23.93
C LYS A 832 -28.84 -24.90 23.59
N THR A 833 -28.09 -24.93 22.48
CA THR A 833 -27.27 -26.08 22.08
C THR A 833 -26.08 -26.31 23.04
N ASN A 834 -25.47 -25.25 23.56
CA ASN A 834 -24.43 -25.36 24.60
C ASN A 834 -24.99 -25.88 25.94
N LEU A 835 -26.19 -25.43 26.35
CA LEU A 835 -26.88 -25.97 27.53
C LEU A 835 -27.29 -27.44 27.33
N LEU A 836 -27.61 -27.83 26.10
CA LEU A 836 -27.89 -29.23 25.77
C LEU A 836 -26.64 -30.11 25.99
N CYS A 837 -25.44 -29.59 25.69
CA CYS A 837 -24.17 -30.28 25.94
C CYS A 837 -24.01 -30.67 27.43
N THR A 838 -24.29 -29.72 28.33
CA THR A 838 -24.16 -29.95 29.78
C THR A 838 -25.14 -31.02 30.27
N ASP A 839 -26.38 -31.00 29.79
CA ASP A 839 -27.38 -31.99 30.18
C ASP A 839 -27.05 -33.40 29.66
N ILE A 840 -26.54 -33.51 28.43
CA ILE A 840 -26.11 -34.80 27.86
C ILE A 840 -24.91 -35.35 28.63
N CYS A 841 -23.95 -34.51 29.00
CA CYS A 841 -22.83 -34.93 29.84
C CYS A 841 -23.31 -35.44 31.21
N GLN A 842 -24.29 -34.75 31.81
CA GLN A 842 -24.90 -35.17 33.06
C GLN A 842 -25.68 -36.48 32.90
N LEU A 843 -26.40 -36.67 31.79
CA LEU A 843 -27.04 -37.94 31.43
C LEU A 843 -26.00 -39.07 31.33
N PHE A 844 -24.87 -38.84 30.65
CA PHE A 844 -23.80 -39.83 30.59
C PHE A 844 -23.22 -40.17 31.97
N GLN A 845 -23.08 -39.19 32.88
CA GLN A 845 -22.68 -39.45 34.26
C GLN A 845 -23.69 -40.34 35.00
N TYR A 846 -24.99 -40.10 34.83
CA TYR A 846 -26.03 -40.95 35.42
C TYR A 846 -26.09 -42.36 34.81
N LEU A 847 -25.68 -42.53 33.56
CA LEU A 847 -25.60 -43.85 32.91
C LEU A 847 -24.32 -44.62 33.29
N LEU A 848 -23.25 -43.91 33.65
CA LEU A 848 -21.96 -44.46 34.12
C LEU A 848 -22.01 -44.90 35.59
N ASN A 849 -22.60 -44.07 36.45
CA ASN A 849 -22.69 -44.35 37.87
C ASN A 849 -23.90 -45.27 38.09
N ASN A 850 -23.67 -46.57 38.33
CA ASN A 850 -24.69 -47.58 38.68
C ASN A 850 -25.48 -47.27 39.98
N GLU A 851 -25.38 -46.06 40.52
CA GLU A 851 -26.10 -45.59 41.68
C GLU A 851 -27.52 -45.15 41.30
N THR A 852 -28.49 -45.74 41.98
CA THR A 852 -29.93 -45.65 41.72
C THR A 852 -30.50 -44.24 41.94
N LYS A 853 -30.24 -43.33 41.00
CA LYS A 853 -30.87 -42.01 40.92
C LYS A 853 -31.85 -41.90 39.74
N GLU A 854 -32.73 -42.90 39.64
CA GLU A 854 -33.81 -42.97 38.63
C GLU A 854 -34.57 -41.65 38.40
N PRO A 855 -35.02 -40.90 39.44
CA PRO A 855 -35.76 -39.65 39.22
C PRO A 855 -34.90 -38.51 38.66
N GLU A 856 -33.61 -38.44 39.03
CA GLU A 856 -32.71 -37.42 38.48
C GLU A 856 -32.43 -37.69 36.99
N ARG A 857 -32.22 -38.96 36.62
CA ARG A 857 -32.02 -39.36 35.22
C ARG A 857 -33.23 -39.01 34.34
N GLN A 858 -34.44 -39.36 34.78
CA GLN A 858 -35.67 -39.06 34.04
C GLN A 858 -35.90 -37.55 33.88
N LYS A 859 -35.57 -36.77 34.92
CA LYS A 859 -35.61 -35.31 34.87
C LYS A 859 -34.65 -34.76 33.81
N THR A 860 -33.39 -35.21 33.81
CA THR A 860 -32.39 -34.79 32.81
C THR A 860 -32.83 -35.14 31.38
N ILE A 861 -33.39 -36.33 31.15
CA ILE A 861 -33.94 -36.71 29.83
C ILE A 861 -35.05 -35.74 29.39
N THR A 862 -35.94 -35.36 30.32
CA THR A 862 -37.05 -34.43 30.06
C THR A 862 -36.55 -33.01 29.74
N ASP A 863 -35.51 -32.56 30.44
CA ASP A 863 -34.87 -31.26 30.23
C ASP A 863 -34.19 -31.19 28.84
N ILE A 864 -33.51 -32.27 28.43
CA ILE A 864 -32.92 -32.43 27.09
C ILE A 864 -34.01 -32.33 26.01
N GLN A 865 -35.09 -33.11 26.13
CA GLN A 865 -36.21 -33.09 25.18
C GLN A 865 -36.86 -31.70 25.07
N THR A 866 -36.94 -30.96 26.17
CA THR A 866 -37.51 -29.61 26.16
C THR A 866 -36.61 -28.62 25.41
N LYS A 867 -35.29 -28.69 25.61
CA LYS A 867 -34.33 -27.86 24.88
C LYS A 867 -34.30 -28.18 23.39
N LEU A 868 -34.42 -29.46 23.01
CA LEU A 868 -34.53 -29.88 21.61
C LEU A 868 -35.75 -29.26 20.92
N ARG A 869 -36.94 -29.31 21.55
CA ARG A 869 -38.17 -28.67 21.03
C ARG A 869 -38.05 -27.16 20.90
N ASP A 870 -37.32 -26.50 21.80
CA ASP A 870 -37.08 -25.05 21.69
C ASP A 870 -36.17 -24.70 20.51
N ILE A 871 -35.12 -25.49 20.27
CA ILE A 871 -34.25 -25.31 19.10
C ILE A 871 -35.05 -25.46 17.80
N GLU A 872 -35.93 -26.46 17.72
CA GLU A 872 -36.81 -26.67 16.56
C GLU A 872 -37.71 -25.45 16.28
N LYS A 873 -38.31 -24.85 17.32
CA LYS A 873 -39.13 -23.63 17.18
C LYS A 873 -38.33 -22.41 16.69
N LEU A 874 -37.09 -22.25 17.16
CA LEU A 874 -36.22 -21.14 16.74
C LEU A 874 -35.82 -21.29 15.26
N ILE A 875 -35.64 -22.52 14.79
CA ILE A 875 -35.34 -22.80 13.37
C ILE A 875 -36.52 -22.46 12.48
N GLU A 876 -37.75 -22.80 12.88
CA GLU A 876 -38.96 -22.40 12.14
C GLU A 876 -39.11 -20.88 12.08
N LYS A 877 -38.74 -20.16 13.15
CA LYS A 877 -38.72 -18.69 13.16
C LYS A 877 -37.71 -18.11 12.16
N ILE A 878 -36.54 -18.73 11.99
CA ILE A 878 -35.55 -18.34 10.98
C ILE A 878 -36.10 -18.60 9.57
N LYS A 879 -36.67 -19.79 9.32
CA LYS A 879 -37.26 -20.13 8.01
C LYS A 879 -38.32 -19.13 7.55
N ALA A 880 -39.22 -18.73 8.46
CA ALA A 880 -40.28 -17.76 8.16
C ALA A 880 -39.78 -16.37 7.75
N SER A 881 -38.54 -15.99 8.10
CA SER A 881 -37.97 -14.68 7.75
C SER A 881 -37.50 -14.55 6.30
N PHE A 882 -37.27 -15.66 5.58
CA PHE A 882 -36.70 -15.66 4.23
C PHE A 882 -37.71 -15.40 3.10
N GLU A 883 -39.02 -15.54 3.34
CA GLU A 883 -40.05 -15.57 2.28
C GLU A 883 -40.50 -14.20 1.72
N GLN A 884 -39.91 -13.05 2.14
CA GLN A 884 -40.32 -11.73 1.64
C GLN A 884 -39.21 -10.92 0.90
N LYS A 885 -39.27 -10.94 -0.46
CA LYS A 885 -38.90 -9.93 -1.51
C LYS A 885 -37.55 -9.16 -1.36
N ILE A 886 -36.44 -9.44 -2.09
CA ILE A 886 -36.02 -9.05 -3.47
C ILE A 886 -34.98 -10.06 -4.01
N ASP A 887 -34.98 -10.40 -5.31
CA ASP A 887 -33.98 -11.30 -5.94
C ASP A 887 -32.73 -10.51 -6.39
N LEU A 888 -31.70 -10.47 -5.54
CA LEU A 888 -30.47 -9.69 -5.77
C LEU A 888 -29.64 -10.22 -6.94
N ASP A 889 -29.68 -11.53 -7.22
CA ASP A 889 -28.95 -12.15 -8.34
C ASP A 889 -29.48 -11.62 -9.68
N LYS A 890 -30.81 -11.62 -9.83
CA LYS A 890 -31.46 -11.01 -11.00
C LYS A 890 -31.23 -9.52 -11.08
N LEU A 891 -31.29 -8.80 -9.96
CA LEU A 891 -31.06 -7.36 -9.96
C LEU A 891 -29.65 -7.02 -10.43
N LEU A 892 -28.62 -7.72 -9.93
CA LEU A 892 -27.25 -7.52 -10.36
C LEU A 892 -27.06 -7.88 -11.85
N GLU A 893 -27.63 -8.99 -12.33
CA GLU A 893 -27.56 -9.34 -13.75
C GLU A 893 -28.26 -8.30 -14.65
N ILE A 894 -29.40 -7.75 -14.22
CA ILE A 894 -30.11 -6.70 -14.95
C ILE A 894 -29.23 -5.45 -15.03
N GLU A 895 -28.68 -5.00 -13.90
CA GLU A 895 -27.87 -3.78 -13.81
C GLU A 895 -26.55 -3.89 -14.59
N LEU A 896 -25.95 -5.09 -14.64
CA LEU A 896 -24.77 -5.34 -15.48
C LEU A 896 -25.12 -5.40 -16.97
N ARG A 897 -26.28 -5.96 -17.34
CA ARG A 897 -26.76 -5.93 -18.74
C ARG A 897 -27.13 -4.52 -19.18
N GLU A 898 -27.76 -3.73 -18.33
CA GLU A 898 -28.08 -2.32 -18.61
C GLU A 898 -26.80 -1.50 -18.81
N MET A 899 -25.76 -1.75 -18.02
CA MET A 899 -24.45 -1.15 -18.22
C MET A 899 -23.80 -1.60 -19.55
N ASP A 900 -23.79 -2.91 -19.87
CA ASP A 900 -23.29 -3.43 -21.15
C ASP A 900 -24.03 -2.75 -22.34
N ALA A 901 -25.36 -2.67 -22.26
CA ALA A 901 -26.20 -2.05 -23.28
C ALA A 901 -25.92 -0.53 -23.41
N ALA A 902 -25.75 0.19 -22.30
CA ALA A 902 -25.42 1.61 -22.31
C ALA A 902 -24.05 1.88 -22.95
N ILE A 903 -23.09 0.97 -22.79
CA ILE A 903 -21.75 1.11 -23.38
C ILE A 903 -21.74 0.74 -24.85
N ASP A 904 -22.49 -0.28 -25.26
CA ASP A 904 -22.65 -0.61 -26.68
C ASP A 904 -23.38 0.52 -27.43
N ASP A 905 -24.43 1.09 -26.83
CA ASP A 905 -25.11 2.27 -27.35
C ASP A 905 -24.18 3.49 -27.38
N ALA A 906 -23.40 3.72 -26.34
CA ALA A 906 -22.41 4.80 -26.29
C ALA A 906 -21.33 4.67 -27.38
N ALA A 907 -20.78 3.47 -27.56
CA ALA A 907 -19.78 3.17 -28.59
C ALA A 907 -20.35 3.36 -30.00
N SER A 908 -21.59 2.90 -30.25
CA SER A 908 -22.28 3.11 -31.52
C SER A 908 -22.51 4.59 -31.78
N LYS A 909 -23.02 5.34 -30.80
CA LYS A 909 -23.25 6.78 -30.93
C LYS A 909 -21.97 7.54 -31.21
N ILE A 910 -20.86 7.22 -30.52
CA ILE A 910 -19.55 7.82 -30.76
C ILE A 910 -19.08 7.56 -32.20
N THR A 911 -19.28 6.34 -32.71
CA THR A 911 -18.95 5.99 -34.10
C THR A 911 -19.81 6.77 -35.11
N ASP A 912 -21.11 6.92 -34.86
CA ASP A 912 -22.03 7.69 -35.69
C ASP A 912 -21.69 9.19 -35.72
N LEU A 913 -21.11 9.72 -34.64
CA LEU A 913 -20.66 11.11 -34.58
C LEU A 913 -19.54 11.40 -35.58
N LEU A 914 -18.64 10.45 -35.87
CA LEU A 914 -17.64 10.63 -36.94
C LEU A 914 -18.28 10.79 -38.31
N ALA A 915 -19.31 9.99 -38.60
CA ALA A 915 -20.01 10.07 -39.87
C ALA A 915 -20.65 11.47 -40.05
N LYS A 916 -21.25 12.01 -38.99
CA LYS A 916 -21.84 13.36 -38.98
C LYS A 916 -20.80 14.48 -39.04
N ALA A 917 -19.67 14.33 -38.33
CA ALA A 917 -18.58 15.32 -38.35
C ALA A 917 -18.00 15.48 -39.76
N ARG A 918 -17.92 14.39 -40.53
CA ARG A 918 -17.40 14.39 -41.91
C ARG A 918 -18.24 15.21 -42.89
N GLU A 919 -19.51 15.45 -42.60
CA GLU A 919 -20.41 16.21 -43.48
C GLU A 919 -20.30 17.74 -43.29
N LYS A 920 -19.72 18.21 -42.18
CA LYS A 920 -19.80 19.63 -41.78
C LYS A 920 -18.50 20.43 -41.77
N ASP A 921 -17.32 19.80 -41.75
CA ASP A 921 -16.11 20.48 -41.29
C ASP A 921 -14.96 20.57 -42.31
N ASN A 922 -14.19 21.66 -42.21
CA ASN A 922 -12.96 21.89 -42.98
C ASN A 922 -11.94 20.77 -42.72
N GLN A 923 -11.08 20.43 -43.70
CA GLN A 923 -10.11 19.33 -43.63
C GLN A 923 -9.31 19.26 -42.30
N THR A 924 -8.95 20.41 -41.73
CA THR A 924 -8.21 20.52 -40.48
C THR A 924 -9.04 20.13 -39.24
N ASN A 925 -10.28 20.60 -39.13
CA ASN A 925 -11.16 20.20 -38.01
C ASN A 925 -11.54 18.73 -38.09
N LEU A 926 -11.63 18.18 -39.31
CA LEU A 926 -11.99 16.79 -39.56
C LEU A 926 -10.88 15.82 -39.10
N GLU A 927 -9.61 16.18 -39.23
CA GLU A 927 -8.49 15.38 -38.68
C GLU A 927 -8.46 15.40 -37.15
N VAL A 928 -8.68 16.58 -36.55
CA VAL A 928 -8.72 16.79 -35.10
C VAL A 928 -9.89 16.04 -34.47
N ASN A 929 -11.09 16.18 -35.04
CA ASN A 929 -12.30 15.47 -34.61
C ASN A 929 -12.17 13.96 -34.83
N GLY A 930 -11.51 13.54 -35.92
CA GLY A 930 -11.10 12.16 -36.20
C GLY A 930 -10.41 11.50 -35.01
N LYS A 931 -9.29 12.11 -34.58
CA LYS A 931 -8.46 11.59 -33.48
C LYS A 931 -9.22 11.52 -32.15
N ILE A 932 -10.04 12.53 -31.84
CA ILE A 932 -10.85 12.56 -30.61
C ILE A 932 -11.82 11.39 -30.58
N VAL A 933 -12.52 11.13 -31.70
CA VAL A 933 -13.52 10.06 -31.74
C VAL A 933 -12.86 8.69 -31.73
N ASP A 934 -11.74 8.49 -32.42
CA ASP A 934 -10.99 7.24 -32.37
C ASP A 934 -10.54 6.92 -30.94
N ALA A 935 -10.07 7.93 -30.20
CA ALA A 935 -9.70 7.79 -28.79
C ALA A 935 -10.92 7.51 -27.88
N CYS A 936 -12.08 8.13 -28.13
CA CYS A 936 -13.33 7.84 -27.41
C CYS A 936 -13.82 6.41 -27.67
N THR A 937 -13.73 5.95 -28.91
CA THR A 937 -14.13 4.60 -29.34
C THR A 937 -13.24 3.55 -28.66
N THR A 938 -11.92 3.75 -28.71
CA THR A 938 -10.94 2.90 -28.02
C THR A 938 -11.19 2.83 -26.51
N LEU A 939 -11.55 3.96 -25.88
CA LEU A 939 -11.91 3.98 -24.47
C LEU A 939 -13.16 3.14 -24.20
N MET A 940 -14.21 3.27 -25.00
CA MET A 940 -15.43 2.47 -24.85
C MET A 940 -15.20 0.97 -25.06
N GLU A 941 -14.37 0.58 -26.02
CA GLU A 941 -13.97 -0.81 -26.24
C GLU A 941 -13.21 -1.39 -25.02
N CYS A 942 -12.29 -0.61 -24.44
CA CYS A 942 -11.59 -0.98 -23.22
C CYS A 942 -12.58 -1.17 -22.04
N VAL A 943 -13.56 -0.28 -21.88
CA VAL A 943 -14.57 -0.37 -20.81
C VAL A 943 -15.45 -1.60 -21.01
N LYS A 944 -15.89 -1.88 -22.23
CA LYS A 944 -16.66 -3.09 -22.58
C LYS A 944 -15.88 -4.36 -22.21
N ALA A 945 -14.61 -4.45 -22.59
CA ALA A 945 -13.75 -5.58 -22.23
C ALA A 945 -13.64 -5.75 -20.71
N LEU A 946 -13.50 -4.64 -19.97
CA LEU A 946 -13.41 -4.65 -18.51
C LEU A 946 -14.69 -5.21 -17.86
N ILE A 947 -15.86 -4.86 -18.37
CA ILE A 947 -17.15 -5.37 -17.85
C ILE A 947 -17.29 -6.86 -18.08
N GLN A 948 -16.95 -7.33 -19.29
CA GLN A 948 -16.97 -8.76 -19.59
C GLN A 948 -16.07 -9.54 -18.61
N LYS A 949 -14.87 -9.02 -18.32
CA LYS A 949 -13.98 -9.63 -17.33
C LYS A 949 -14.55 -9.54 -15.89
N SER A 950 -15.23 -8.46 -15.54
CA SER A 950 -15.90 -8.29 -14.24
C SER A 950 -16.99 -9.34 -14.04
N ARG A 951 -17.83 -9.58 -15.06
CA ARG A 951 -18.88 -10.62 -15.04
C ARG A 951 -18.30 -12.01 -14.86
N LEU A 952 -17.24 -12.35 -15.60
CA LEU A 952 -16.58 -13.65 -15.49
C LEU A 952 -16.01 -13.88 -14.08
N LEU A 953 -15.46 -12.83 -13.46
CA LEU A 953 -14.97 -12.88 -12.08
C LEU A 953 -16.11 -13.04 -11.07
N GLN A 954 -17.23 -12.31 -11.23
CA GLN A 954 -18.38 -12.47 -10.35
C GLN A 954 -18.96 -13.90 -10.40
N HIS A 955 -19.06 -14.49 -11.60
CA HIS A 955 -19.47 -15.90 -11.73
C HIS A 955 -18.50 -16.86 -11.03
N GLU A 956 -17.19 -16.58 -11.03
CA GLU A 956 -16.21 -17.37 -10.28
C GLU A 956 -16.41 -17.26 -8.77
N ILE A 957 -16.56 -16.04 -8.26
CA ILE A 957 -16.78 -15.76 -6.84
C ILE A 957 -18.04 -16.47 -6.35
N VAL A 958 -19.13 -16.36 -7.10
CA VAL A 958 -20.39 -17.04 -6.76
C VAL A 958 -20.20 -18.55 -6.82
N ALA A 959 -19.53 -19.08 -7.85
CA ALA A 959 -19.31 -20.52 -7.99
C ALA A 959 -18.46 -21.10 -6.85
N SER A 960 -17.42 -20.39 -6.40
CA SER A 960 -16.52 -20.87 -5.34
C SER A 960 -17.06 -20.63 -3.93
N GLN A 961 -17.79 -19.53 -3.68
CA GLN A 961 -18.16 -19.10 -2.32
C GLN A 961 -19.65 -19.27 -1.97
N LYS A 962 -20.54 -19.55 -2.94
CA LYS A 962 -21.96 -19.75 -2.60
C LYS A 962 -22.18 -20.97 -1.70
N GLY A 963 -21.32 -22.00 -1.81
CA GLY A 963 -21.54 -23.30 -1.17
C GLY A 963 -22.78 -23.99 -1.74
N ASN A 964 -23.66 -24.47 -0.86
CA ASN A 964 -24.97 -25.03 -1.25
C ASN A 964 -26.07 -23.96 -1.38
N ALA A 965 -25.76 -22.68 -1.17
CA ALA A 965 -26.72 -21.59 -1.28
C ALA A 965 -26.95 -21.20 -2.75
N SER A 966 -28.13 -20.65 -3.04
CA SER A 966 -28.40 -20.02 -4.33
C SER A 966 -27.52 -18.78 -4.54
N ALA A 967 -27.30 -18.39 -5.80
CA ALA A 967 -26.59 -17.15 -6.10
C ALA A 967 -27.26 -15.93 -5.45
N ASN A 968 -28.60 -15.90 -5.45
CA ASN A 968 -29.39 -14.86 -4.78
C ASN A 968 -29.14 -14.80 -3.26
N GLU A 969 -29.12 -15.95 -2.58
CA GLU A 969 -28.75 -16.01 -1.16
C GLU A 969 -27.31 -15.58 -0.92
N PHE A 970 -26.38 -15.91 -1.81
CA PHE A 970 -25.01 -15.44 -1.73
C PHE A 970 -24.91 -13.91 -1.83
N TYR A 971 -25.60 -13.29 -2.80
CA TYR A 971 -25.62 -11.82 -2.92
C TYR A 971 -26.34 -11.14 -1.75
N ARG A 972 -27.41 -11.74 -1.21
CA ARG A 972 -28.08 -11.23 0.01
C ARG A 972 -27.19 -11.30 1.24
N ARG A 973 -26.48 -12.41 1.47
CA ARG A 973 -25.51 -12.55 2.57
C ARG A 973 -24.38 -11.52 2.47
N ASN A 974 -24.08 -11.07 1.27
CA ASN A 974 -23.06 -10.07 0.98
C ASN A 974 -23.68 -8.77 0.46
N SER A 975 -24.82 -8.33 1.01
CA SER A 975 -25.61 -7.20 0.47
C SER A 975 -24.80 -5.93 0.22
N GLN A 976 -23.96 -5.50 1.16
CA GLN A 976 -23.10 -4.32 0.96
C GLN A 976 -22.13 -4.46 -0.23
N TRP A 977 -21.60 -5.66 -0.44
CA TRP A 977 -20.72 -5.94 -1.58
C TRP A 977 -21.52 -5.95 -2.89
N SER A 978 -22.71 -6.56 -2.88
CA SER A 978 -23.65 -6.56 -4.01
C SER A 978 -24.10 -5.14 -4.39
N ASP A 979 -24.45 -4.31 -3.39
CA ASP A 979 -24.82 -2.91 -3.58
C ASP A 979 -23.65 -2.09 -4.13
N GLY A 980 -22.42 -2.36 -3.67
CA GLY A 980 -21.20 -1.76 -4.20
C GLY A 980 -20.99 -2.09 -5.68
N LEU A 981 -21.24 -3.34 -6.10
CA LEU A 981 -21.17 -3.74 -7.50
C LEU A 981 -22.25 -3.08 -8.35
N ILE A 982 -23.50 -3.04 -7.88
CA ILE A 982 -24.62 -2.39 -8.58
C ILE A 982 -24.37 -0.89 -8.72
N SER A 983 -23.91 -0.23 -7.65
CA SER A 983 -23.61 1.21 -7.64
C SER A 983 -22.46 1.56 -8.60
N ALA A 984 -21.40 0.73 -8.61
CA ALA A 984 -20.30 0.89 -9.55
C ALA A 984 -20.78 0.70 -11.01
N SER A 985 -21.62 -0.31 -11.27
CA SER A 985 -22.23 -0.57 -12.59
C SER A 985 -23.01 0.64 -13.12
N LYS A 986 -23.90 1.18 -12.28
CA LYS A 986 -24.69 2.39 -12.59
C LYS A 986 -23.82 3.60 -12.89
N SER A 987 -22.75 3.78 -12.12
CA SER A 987 -21.85 4.93 -12.26
C SER A 987 -21.06 4.85 -13.56
N VAL A 988 -20.57 3.67 -13.95
CA VAL A 988 -19.90 3.44 -15.23
C VAL A 988 -20.85 3.71 -16.40
N ALA A 989 -22.10 3.21 -16.35
CA ALA A 989 -23.10 3.46 -17.39
C ALA A 989 -23.41 4.96 -17.57
N LYS A 990 -23.57 5.70 -16.47
CA LYS A 990 -23.76 7.16 -16.50
C LYS A 990 -22.56 7.89 -17.08
N ALA A 991 -21.34 7.50 -16.68
CA ALA A 991 -20.11 8.12 -17.17
C ALA A 991 -19.91 7.85 -18.68
N ALA A 992 -20.28 6.67 -19.17
CA ALA A 992 -20.26 6.34 -20.60
C ALA A 992 -21.22 7.23 -21.41
N ASN A 993 -22.46 7.40 -20.95
CA ASN A 993 -23.42 8.31 -21.59
C ASN A 993 -22.93 9.76 -21.59
N TYR A 994 -22.35 10.22 -20.47
CA TYR A 994 -21.80 11.57 -20.38
C TYR A 994 -20.59 11.78 -21.32
N LEU A 995 -19.78 10.74 -21.58
CA LEU A 995 -18.72 10.81 -22.59
C LEU A 995 -19.29 11.03 -23.99
N VAL A 996 -20.39 10.36 -24.34
CA VAL A 996 -21.06 10.54 -25.64
C VAL A 996 -21.59 11.97 -25.78
N GLU A 997 -22.22 12.51 -24.73
CA GLU A 997 -22.70 13.90 -24.72
C GLU A 997 -21.55 14.89 -24.88
N ALA A 998 -20.45 14.68 -24.15
CA ALA A 998 -19.25 15.50 -24.25
C ALA A 998 -18.58 15.39 -25.64
N ALA A 999 -18.56 14.21 -26.24
CA ALA A 999 -18.06 13.98 -27.60
C ALA A 999 -18.94 14.67 -28.65
N ASN A 1000 -20.26 14.60 -28.52
CA ASN A 1000 -21.17 15.28 -29.41
C ASN A 1000 -20.98 16.80 -29.34
N LYS A 1001 -20.92 17.35 -28.12
CA LYS A 1001 -20.65 18.78 -27.92
C LYS A 1001 -19.30 19.21 -28.48
N ALA A 1002 -18.26 18.39 -28.33
CA ALA A 1002 -16.93 18.69 -28.86
C ALA A 1002 -16.93 18.80 -30.40
N ILE A 1003 -17.78 18.03 -31.08
CA ILE A 1003 -17.93 18.04 -32.53
C ILE A 1003 -18.87 19.17 -32.99
N GLU A 1004 -19.92 19.47 -32.23
CA GLU A 1004 -20.89 20.53 -32.57
C GLU A 1004 -20.40 21.94 -32.22
N SER A 1005 -19.50 22.08 -31.25
CA SER A 1005 -19.09 23.36 -30.71
C SER A 1005 -18.00 24.05 -31.55
N GLU A 1006 -18.34 25.20 -32.14
CA GLU A 1006 -17.37 26.15 -32.72
C GLU A 1006 -16.36 26.69 -31.69
N SER A 1007 -16.64 26.56 -30.38
CA SER A 1007 -15.85 27.17 -29.30
C SER A 1007 -14.50 26.50 -29.00
N GLY A 1008 -14.13 25.44 -29.72
CA GLY A 1008 -12.81 24.82 -29.72
C GLY A 1008 -12.28 24.29 -28.38
N LYS A 1009 -13.07 24.31 -27.30
CA LYS A 1009 -12.65 23.97 -25.94
C LYS A 1009 -13.30 22.68 -25.47
N ASN A 1010 -12.60 21.58 -25.65
CA ASN A 1010 -13.11 20.23 -25.42
C ASN A 1010 -12.87 19.72 -23.99
N PHE A 1011 -12.91 20.59 -22.97
CA PHE A 1011 -12.61 20.19 -21.58
C PHE A 1011 -13.65 19.23 -20.97
N GLU A 1012 -14.89 19.21 -21.46
CA GLU A 1012 -15.91 18.26 -21.00
C GLU A 1012 -15.49 16.80 -21.26
N LEU A 1013 -14.81 16.53 -22.38
CA LEU A 1013 -14.27 15.21 -22.70
C LEU A 1013 -13.20 14.75 -21.71
N ILE A 1014 -12.35 15.67 -21.24
CA ILE A 1014 -11.32 15.35 -20.23
C ILE A 1014 -11.98 14.91 -18.92
N VAL A 1015 -13.04 15.62 -18.50
CA VAL A 1015 -13.78 15.28 -17.27
C VAL A 1015 -14.51 13.95 -17.42
N ALA A 1016 -15.21 13.74 -18.54
CA ALA A 1016 -15.92 12.50 -18.80
C ALA A 1016 -14.98 11.28 -18.84
N ALA A 1017 -13.83 11.40 -19.50
CA ALA A 1017 -12.83 10.33 -19.58
C ALA A 1017 -12.23 9.99 -18.20
N GLN A 1018 -11.98 10.99 -17.36
CA GLN A 1018 -11.49 10.82 -15.99
C GLN A 1018 -12.53 10.17 -15.09
N GLU A 1019 -13.81 10.54 -15.24
CA GLU A 1019 -14.91 9.94 -14.48
C GLU A 1019 -15.10 8.45 -14.83
N ILE A 1020 -14.96 8.07 -16.11
CA ILE A 1020 -14.94 6.67 -16.53
C ILE A 1020 -13.80 5.90 -15.85
N ALA A 1021 -12.59 6.46 -15.81
CA ALA A 1021 -11.46 5.81 -15.13
C ALA A 1021 -11.70 5.66 -13.62
N ALA A 1022 -12.32 6.65 -12.97
CA ALA A 1022 -12.69 6.58 -11.56
C ALA A 1022 -13.76 5.51 -11.30
N CYS A 1023 -14.85 5.50 -12.08
CA CYS A 1023 -15.95 4.53 -11.95
C CYS A 1023 -15.48 3.09 -12.22
N THR A 1024 -14.68 2.88 -13.26
CA THR A 1024 -14.11 1.55 -13.56
C THR A 1024 -13.14 1.08 -12.48
N THR A 1025 -12.38 1.98 -11.87
CA THR A 1025 -11.54 1.65 -10.70
C THR A 1025 -12.39 1.22 -9.51
N GLN A 1026 -13.50 1.91 -9.22
CA GLN A 1026 -14.44 1.51 -8.17
C GLN A 1026 -15.03 0.11 -8.44
N MET A 1027 -15.38 -0.20 -9.69
CA MET A 1027 -15.90 -1.52 -10.07
C MET A 1027 -14.85 -2.63 -9.87
N VAL A 1028 -13.58 -2.37 -10.16
CA VAL A 1028 -12.48 -3.32 -9.92
C VAL A 1028 -12.25 -3.51 -8.42
N ILE A 1029 -12.30 -2.43 -7.63
CA ILE A 1029 -12.20 -2.50 -6.17
C ILE A 1029 -13.35 -3.34 -5.59
N ALA A 1030 -14.60 -3.05 -5.99
CA ALA A 1030 -15.78 -3.81 -5.56
C ALA A 1030 -15.64 -5.30 -5.92
N SER A 1031 -15.22 -5.62 -7.15
CA SER A 1031 -15.05 -7.01 -7.60
C SER A 1031 -13.90 -7.73 -6.86
N LYS A 1032 -12.85 -7.01 -6.46
CA LYS A 1032 -11.70 -7.57 -5.74
C LYS A 1032 -12.01 -8.01 -4.31
N VAL A 1033 -13.00 -7.42 -3.64
CA VAL A 1033 -13.31 -7.69 -2.21
C VAL A 1033 -13.56 -9.17 -1.92
N LYS A 1034 -14.20 -9.89 -2.85
CA LYS A 1034 -14.56 -11.31 -2.71
C LYS A 1034 -13.81 -12.22 -3.68
N ALA A 1035 -12.91 -11.70 -4.50
CA ALA A 1035 -12.11 -12.52 -5.41
C ALA A 1035 -10.98 -13.24 -4.67
N GLU A 1036 -10.69 -14.48 -5.05
CA GLU A 1036 -9.47 -15.17 -4.62
C GLU A 1036 -8.24 -14.43 -5.16
N ARG A 1037 -7.20 -14.27 -4.32
CA ARG A 1037 -6.01 -13.46 -4.68
C ARG A 1037 -5.26 -13.98 -5.90
N ASN A 1038 -5.31 -15.30 -6.14
CA ASN A 1038 -4.62 -15.99 -7.23
C ASN A 1038 -5.55 -16.27 -8.44
N SER A 1039 -6.74 -15.65 -8.48
CA SER A 1039 -7.68 -15.82 -9.59
C SER A 1039 -7.11 -15.26 -10.91
N GLN A 1040 -7.12 -16.10 -11.95
CA GLN A 1040 -6.79 -15.68 -13.31
C GLN A 1040 -7.77 -14.61 -13.81
N LYS A 1041 -9.05 -14.72 -13.46
CA LYS A 1041 -10.09 -13.75 -13.87
C LYS A 1041 -9.90 -12.40 -13.18
N LEU A 1042 -9.41 -12.38 -11.93
CA LEU A 1042 -9.03 -11.13 -11.25
C LEU A 1042 -7.82 -10.47 -11.94
N THR A 1043 -6.85 -11.27 -12.37
CA THR A 1043 -5.69 -10.78 -13.14
C THR A 1043 -6.12 -10.20 -14.49
N ASP A 1044 -7.01 -10.88 -15.21
CA ASP A 1044 -7.60 -10.40 -16.46
C ASP A 1044 -8.40 -9.09 -16.28
N LEU A 1045 -9.22 -9.00 -15.23
CA LEU A 1045 -9.95 -7.78 -14.88
C LEU A 1045 -8.99 -6.62 -14.58
N THR A 1046 -7.90 -6.89 -13.87
CA THR A 1046 -6.86 -5.89 -13.56
C THR A 1046 -6.14 -5.40 -14.83
N LYS A 1047 -5.86 -6.30 -15.79
CA LYS A 1047 -5.30 -5.92 -17.11
C LYS A 1047 -6.27 -5.05 -17.91
N ALA A 1048 -7.56 -5.39 -17.93
CA ALA A 1048 -8.58 -4.58 -18.58
C ALA A 1048 -8.71 -3.18 -17.94
N SER A 1049 -8.64 -3.09 -16.60
CA SER A 1049 -8.59 -1.81 -15.87
C SER A 1049 -7.42 -0.91 -16.23
N ARG A 1050 -6.23 -1.49 -16.40
CA ARG A 1050 -5.05 -0.74 -16.88
C ARG A 1050 -5.25 -0.24 -18.31
N SER A 1051 -5.87 -1.04 -19.16
CA SER A 1051 -6.18 -0.66 -20.56
C SER A 1051 -7.15 0.53 -20.61
N VAL A 1052 -8.20 0.54 -19.78
CA VAL A 1052 -9.09 1.69 -19.62
C VAL A 1052 -8.33 2.93 -19.16
N THR A 1053 -7.46 2.81 -18.16
CA THR A 1053 -6.66 3.94 -17.65
C THR A 1053 -5.73 4.52 -18.73
N GLN A 1054 -5.13 3.65 -19.55
CA GLN A 1054 -4.27 4.04 -20.68
C GLN A 1054 -5.07 4.72 -21.80
N ALA A 1055 -6.24 4.18 -22.16
CA ALA A 1055 -7.14 4.78 -23.14
C ALA A 1055 -7.66 6.15 -22.66
N THR A 1056 -8.03 6.29 -21.38
CA THR A 1056 -8.38 7.57 -20.76
C THR A 1056 -7.21 8.56 -20.87
N GLY A 1057 -5.98 8.13 -20.55
CA GLY A 1057 -4.79 8.97 -20.68
C GLY A 1057 -4.55 9.45 -22.11
N THR A 1058 -4.74 8.56 -23.08
CA THR A 1058 -4.60 8.85 -24.52
C THR A 1058 -5.67 9.85 -25.00
N LEU A 1059 -6.93 9.68 -24.59
CA LEU A 1059 -8.00 10.62 -24.90
C LEU A 1059 -7.74 12.00 -24.28
N VAL A 1060 -7.31 12.06 -23.02
CA VAL A 1060 -6.96 13.34 -22.36
C VAL A 1060 -5.78 14.03 -23.05
N ALA A 1061 -4.76 13.27 -23.47
CA ALA A 1061 -3.64 13.82 -24.23
C ALA A 1061 -4.07 14.35 -25.60
N THR A 1062 -4.89 13.58 -26.33
CA THR A 1062 -5.44 13.96 -27.64
C THR A 1062 -6.24 15.24 -27.52
N VAL A 1063 -7.20 15.31 -26.59
CA VAL A 1063 -8.04 16.50 -26.38
C VAL A 1063 -7.21 17.73 -25.99
N LYS A 1064 -6.16 17.57 -25.17
CA LYS A 1064 -5.26 18.68 -24.83
C LYS A 1064 -4.46 19.16 -26.04
N ASP A 1065 -3.93 18.26 -26.85
CA ASP A 1065 -3.21 18.60 -28.08
C ASP A 1065 -4.14 19.33 -29.07
N CYS A 1066 -5.37 18.83 -29.24
CA CYS A 1066 -6.41 19.48 -30.05
C CYS A 1066 -6.71 20.92 -29.57
N ASN A 1067 -6.92 21.10 -28.25
CA ASN A 1067 -7.16 22.43 -27.68
C ASN A 1067 -5.95 23.36 -27.90
N SER A 1068 -4.71 22.87 -27.75
CA SER A 1068 -3.50 23.67 -27.99
C SER A 1068 -3.30 24.05 -29.46
N GLN A 1069 -3.67 23.18 -30.41
CA GLN A 1069 -3.64 23.50 -31.84
C GLN A 1069 -4.66 24.58 -32.22
N LEU A 1070 -5.85 24.55 -31.60
CA LEU A 1070 -6.87 25.59 -31.77
C LEU A 1070 -6.45 26.93 -31.14
N GLU A 1071 -5.76 26.90 -30.00
CA GLU A 1071 -5.19 28.11 -29.39
C GLU A 1071 -4.09 28.74 -30.27
N GLN A 1072 -3.22 27.93 -30.90
CA GLN A 1072 -2.19 28.43 -31.81
C GLN A 1072 -2.76 29.10 -33.07
N GLN A 1073 -3.92 28.66 -33.56
CA GLN A 1073 -4.61 29.34 -34.67
C GLN A 1073 -5.14 30.73 -34.28
N SER A 1074 -5.24 31.03 -32.98
CA SER A 1074 -5.75 32.31 -32.46
C SER A 1074 -4.66 33.29 -32.01
N GLU A 1075 -3.38 33.03 -32.31
CA GLU A 1075 -2.30 34.00 -32.04
C GLU A 1075 -2.51 35.27 -32.86
N ILE A 1076 -2.83 36.37 -32.17
CA ILE A 1076 -2.96 37.68 -32.80
C ILE A 1076 -1.60 38.10 -33.36
N GLU A 1077 -1.54 38.43 -34.65
CA GLU A 1077 -0.36 39.01 -35.30
C GLU A 1077 -0.05 40.40 -34.71
N LEU A 1078 0.69 40.43 -33.59
CA LEU A 1078 1.12 41.67 -32.92
C LEU A 1078 1.87 42.63 -33.87
N SER A 1079 2.51 42.10 -34.92
CA SER A 1079 3.29 42.85 -35.90
C SER A 1079 2.45 43.79 -36.79
N LYS A 1080 1.13 43.60 -36.87
CA LYS A 1080 0.24 44.44 -37.70
C LYS A 1080 -0.45 45.57 -36.94
N LEU A 1081 -0.30 45.62 -35.61
CA LEU A 1081 -0.99 46.56 -34.75
C LEU A 1081 -0.13 47.79 -34.48
N THR A 1082 -0.71 48.98 -34.59
CA THR A 1082 -0.07 50.24 -34.17
C THR A 1082 0.14 50.26 -32.65
N PRO A 1083 1.10 51.04 -32.11
CA PRO A 1083 1.32 51.12 -30.65
C PRO A 1083 0.04 51.45 -29.84
N SER A 1084 -0.87 52.25 -30.41
CA SER A 1084 -2.18 52.53 -29.80
C SER A 1084 -3.09 51.31 -29.79
N GLN A 1085 -3.15 50.55 -30.89
CA GLN A 1085 -3.94 49.31 -30.97
C GLN A 1085 -3.37 48.22 -30.06
N ILE A 1086 -2.05 48.11 -29.95
CA ILE A 1086 -1.39 47.22 -28.98
C ILE A 1086 -1.84 47.58 -27.55
N LYS A 1087 -1.86 48.87 -27.19
CA LYS A 1087 -2.31 49.30 -25.85
C LYS A 1087 -3.80 49.05 -25.61
N THR A 1088 -4.66 49.31 -26.60
CA THR A 1088 -6.10 49.00 -26.51
C THR A 1088 -6.31 47.50 -26.32
N MET A 1089 -5.62 46.69 -27.12
CA MET A 1089 -5.69 45.24 -27.05
C MET A 1089 -5.14 44.69 -25.73
N GLU A 1090 -4.05 45.26 -25.20
CA GLU A 1090 -3.54 44.94 -23.86
C GLU A 1090 -4.60 45.22 -22.78
N MET A 1091 -5.28 46.37 -22.85
CA MET A 1091 -6.38 46.70 -21.93
C MET A 1091 -7.55 45.72 -22.06
N GLU A 1092 -7.94 45.36 -23.29
CA GLU A 1092 -8.99 44.37 -23.56
C GLU A 1092 -8.62 42.98 -23.04
N ILE A 1093 -7.37 42.55 -23.23
CA ILE A 1093 -6.84 41.30 -22.65
C ILE A 1093 -6.89 41.37 -21.12
N HIS A 1094 -6.47 42.48 -20.49
CA HIS A 1094 -6.54 42.63 -19.04
C HIS A 1094 -7.97 42.56 -18.51
N VAL A 1095 -8.93 43.23 -19.17
CA VAL A 1095 -10.35 43.10 -18.85
C VAL A 1095 -10.78 41.64 -18.96
N LYS A 1096 -10.36 40.95 -20.02
CA LYS A 1096 -10.72 39.54 -20.22
C LYS A 1096 -10.13 38.61 -19.17
N VAL A 1097 -8.89 38.85 -18.74
CA VAL A 1097 -8.25 38.12 -17.64
C VAL A 1097 -9.05 38.30 -16.35
N LEU A 1098 -9.44 39.53 -16.01
CA LEU A 1098 -10.24 39.81 -14.80
C LEU A 1098 -11.61 39.14 -14.85
N GLU A 1099 -12.30 39.17 -16.00
CA GLU A 1099 -13.57 38.45 -16.19
C GLU A 1099 -13.42 36.93 -15.97
N ILE A 1100 -12.36 36.34 -16.53
CA ILE A 1100 -12.08 34.90 -16.41
C ILE A 1100 -11.70 34.52 -14.97
N GLU A 1101 -10.89 35.34 -14.28
CA GLU A 1101 -10.52 35.12 -12.88
C GLU A 1101 -11.75 35.18 -11.97
N GLN A 1102 -12.64 36.15 -12.17
CA GLN A 1102 -13.90 36.26 -11.44
C GLN A 1102 -14.79 35.04 -11.70
N ALA A 1103 -14.96 34.66 -12.97
CA ALA A 1103 -15.73 33.48 -13.34
C ALA A 1103 -15.14 32.19 -12.73
N LEU A 1104 -13.81 32.01 -12.76
CA LEU A 1104 -13.10 30.88 -12.16
C LEU A 1104 -13.31 30.82 -10.65
N GLN A 1105 -13.21 31.96 -9.95
CA GLN A 1105 -13.45 32.03 -8.51
C GLN A 1105 -14.90 31.64 -8.16
N MET A 1106 -15.88 32.13 -8.93
CA MET A 1106 -17.28 31.74 -8.77
C MET A 1106 -17.50 30.24 -8.98
N GLN A 1107 -16.91 29.66 -10.03
CA GLN A 1107 -17.04 28.21 -10.29
C GLN A 1107 -16.35 27.35 -9.22
N ARG A 1108 -15.18 27.77 -8.71
CA ARG A 1108 -14.51 27.10 -7.57
C ARG A 1108 -15.37 27.13 -6.30
N LEU A 1109 -16.05 28.25 -6.02
CA LEU A 1109 -16.98 28.37 -4.90
C LEU A 1109 -18.18 27.43 -5.07
N LYS A 1110 -18.79 27.41 -6.26
CA LYS A 1110 -19.89 26.49 -6.60
C LYS A 1110 -19.49 25.02 -6.47
N LEU A 1111 -18.30 24.64 -6.97
CA LEU A 1111 -17.78 23.28 -6.84
C LEU A 1111 -17.53 22.91 -5.36
N SER A 1112 -17.00 23.84 -4.57
CA SER A 1112 -16.79 23.65 -3.13
C SER A 1112 -18.11 23.49 -2.37
N SER A 1113 -19.13 24.30 -2.66
CA SER A 1113 -20.46 24.17 -2.05
C SER A 1113 -21.13 22.86 -2.44
N PHE A 1114 -21.08 22.47 -3.72
CA PHE A 1114 -21.62 21.20 -4.22
C PHE A 1114 -20.96 20.00 -3.52
N ARG A 1115 -19.62 19.99 -3.42
CA ARG A 1115 -18.89 18.93 -2.69
C ARG A 1115 -19.28 18.87 -1.21
N LYS A 1116 -19.42 20.02 -0.54
CA LYS A 1116 -19.85 20.08 0.87
C LYS A 1116 -21.25 19.51 1.07
N GLU A 1117 -22.17 19.81 0.17
CA GLU A 1117 -23.54 19.28 0.22
C GLU A 1117 -23.57 17.78 -0.06
N HIS A 1118 -22.81 17.32 -1.06
CA HIS A 1118 -22.66 15.89 -1.37
C HIS A 1118 -22.06 15.09 -0.19
N TYR A 1119 -21.02 15.59 0.48
CA TYR A 1119 -20.45 14.91 1.65
C TYR A 1119 -21.41 14.91 2.85
N LYS A 1120 -22.24 15.95 3.04
CA LYS A 1120 -23.26 15.95 4.10
C LYS A 1120 -24.36 14.90 3.88
N ASN A 1121 -24.67 14.60 2.63
CA ASN A 1121 -25.72 13.64 2.26
C ASN A 1121 -25.21 12.19 2.16
N ALA A 1122 -23.89 11.97 2.22
CA ALA A 1122 -23.26 10.64 2.09
C ALA A 1122 -23.11 9.88 3.43
N ASP A 1123 -23.55 10.46 4.55
CA ASP A 1123 -23.59 9.81 5.87
C ASP A 1123 -24.97 9.15 6.09
N TYR A 1124 -25.22 7.99 5.47
CA TYR A 1124 -26.26 7.01 5.87
C TYR A 1124 -25.90 5.59 5.46
#